data_AF-A0A8B7NTG6-F1
#
_entry.id   AF-A0A8B7NTG6-F1
#
_cell.length_a   1.000
_cell.length_b   1.000
_cell.length_c   1.000
_cell.angle_alpha   90.00
_cell.angle_beta   90.00
_cell.angle_gamma   90.00
#
_symmetry.space_group_name_H-M   'P 1'
#
loop_
_entity.id
_entity.type
_entity.pdbx_description
1 polymer ?
#
loop_
_entity_poly.entity_id
_entity_poly.type
_entity_poly.pdbx_seq_one_letter_code
_entity_poly.pdbx_strand_id
1 'polypeptide(L)'
;MFCDATEGWHMHDNRCYSVSDIRDSWLNAELMCQQISGDLVTINDDQEQFFILDEALKHHDNVWIGMTEIGHAGQFYWIGDNSTEYTNWAQNKSMPQSMGGTASAVVDAEDASGQWLTENAVNDHIFVCERPTGACVAGWEEFGDSCYYFNRLDVDVVTWLTAHELCQGIGTHLLVVDSQEEDDFIRGKISEGEQLWIGLYFKQNNTAFKWVDGSLYSNTINSLVTDTTFFLFSWSGACVAGWEEFGDSCYYFNRLDVDVVTWLTAHELCQGIGTHLLVVDSQEEDDFIRGKISEGEQLWIGLYFKQNNTAFKWVDGSLYSNNITHMSQQDEDDVIAEGESKCVAAQIDTSTEVNEESWDPLTCTETHNYICEVAAGTPVYIHVPPLEQYCPDGWVLDQDFCYLVSSNEMTWSSAESFCQTAGGHLASINSWIEQDTVHNHLDDTSWIGLNDRRVDGVFEWSDGNAVVIQNWNMGEPSGGDGNCVEMKIEEGFWNDMTCSEAQPFVCKRGYSTTPLGPVTTTTPAPDSGSCGEGWEEDSTSGICYLFVNELLAQADARLRCQEMPYSEGQSVPDLTSLSNEDEQLFVEGMVARAHVQDHGVYIGLKNDYSSLYWTDGEPVTILNYADGEPNGYCYDSCTGK
;
A
#
# COMPACT_ATOMS: atom_id res chain seq x y z
N MET A 1 -17.06 -24.04 -5.46
CA MET A 1 -16.93 -25.47 -5.80
C MET A 1 -16.25 -25.62 -7.16
N PHE A 2 -14.92 -25.68 -7.18
CA PHE A 2 -14.17 -26.00 -8.38
C PHE A 2 -13.01 -26.91 -8.00
N CYS A 3 -12.85 -28.02 -8.71
CA CYS A 3 -11.57 -28.72 -8.76
C CYS A 3 -10.63 -27.85 -9.61
N ASP A 4 -9.44 -27.55 -9.09
CA ASP A 4 -8.47 -26.70 -9.80
C ASP A 4 -7.98 -27.39 -11.08
N ALA A 5 -8.62 -27.04 -12.20
CA ALA A 5 -8.28 -27.59 -13.50
C ALA A 5 -6.90 -27.12 -14.00
N THR A 6 -6.32 -26.06 -13.43
CA THR A 6 -4.99 -25.57 -13.83
C THR A 6 -3.86 -26.42 -13.26
N GLU A 7 -4.11 -27.14 -12.16
CA GLU A 7 -3.22 -28.13 -11.56
C GLU A 7 -3.53 -29.57 -12.00
N GLY A 8 -4.33 -29.77 -13.05
CA GLY A 8 -4.66 -31.11 -13.55
C GLY A 8 -5.66 -31.88 -12.69
N TRP A 9 -6.47 -31.19 -11.88
CA TRP A 9 -7.61 -31.80 -11.17
C TRP A 9 -8.91 -31.64 -11.96
N HIS A 10 -9.57 -32.77 -12.20
CA HIS A 10 -10.83 -32.85 -12.93
C HIS A 10 -11.98 -33.21 -11.99
N MET A 11 -13.10 -32.50 -12.12
CA MET A 11 -14.28 -32.75 -11.30
C MET A 11 -15.15 -33.86 -11.91
N HIS A 12 -15.54 -34.83 -11.09
CA HIS A 12 -16.56 -35.82 -11.43
C HIS A 12 -17.40 -36.16 -10.18
N ASP A 13 -18.73 -36.07 -10.28
CA ASP A 13 -19.69 -36.39 -9.20
C ASP A 13 -19.30 -35.89 -7.79
N ASN A 14 -18.97 -34.60 -7.68
CA ASN A 14 -18.63 -33.95 -6.40
C ASN A 14 -17.35 -34.51 -5.73
N ARG A 15 -16.43 -35.04 -6.54
CA ARG A 15 -15.04 -35.31 -6.15
C ARG A 15 -14.09 -34.78 -7.22
N CYS A 16 -12.86 -34.52 -6.79
CA CYS A 16 -11.78 -34.11 -7.69
C CYS A 16 -10.84 -35.28 -7.92
N TYR A 17 -10.42 -35.47 -9.16
CA TYR A 17 -9.48 -36.52 -9.56
C TYR A 17 -8.29 -35.93 -10.29
N SER A 18 -7.08 -36.40 -10.01
CA SER A 18 -5.87 -36.05 -10.74
C SER A 18 -5.14 -37.31 -11.19
N VAL A 19 -4.70 -37.33 -12.45
CA VAL A 19 -4.05 -38.49 -13.07
C VAL A 19 -2.55 -38.23 -13.15
N SER A 20 -1.74 -39.18 -12.69
CA SER A 20 -0.28 -39.03 -12.71
C SER A 20 0.31 -39.22 -14.11
N ASP A 21 1.23 -38.35 -14.51
CA ASP A 21 2.04 -38.53 -15.73
C ASP A 21 3.25 -39.45 -15.54
N ILE A 22 3.51 -39.89 -14.31
CA ILE A 22 4.64 -40.75 -13.94
C ILE A 22 4.16 -42.13 -13.50
N ARG A 23 5.09 -43.09 -13.45
CA ARG A 23 4.84 -44.46 -12.96
C ARG A 23 5.63 -44.67 -11.68
N ASP A 24 4.98 -45.23 -10.66
CA ASP A 24 5.66 -45.60 -9.42
C ASP A 24 4.96 -46.77 -8.72
N SER A 25 5.62 -47.31 -7.71
CA SER A 25 5.09 -48.31 -6.78
C SER A 25 3.86 -47.79 -6.04
N TRP A 26 2.96 -48.69 -5.63
CA TRP A 26 1.71 -48.31 -4.96
C TRP A 26 1.94 -47.45 -3.71
N LEU A 27 2.97 -47.76 -2.91
CA LEU A 27 3.27 -47.00 -1.69
C LEU A 27 3.74 -45.57 -2.00
N ASN A 28 4.56 -45.40 -3.03
CA ASN A 28 5.01 -44.07 -3.44
C ASN A 28 3.87 -43.29 -4.10
N ALA A 29 3.05 -43.95 -4.92
CA ALA A 29 1.85 -43.35 -5.52
C ALA A 29 0.92 -42.79 -4.44
N GLU A 30 0.65 -43.57 -3.39
CA GLU A 30 -0.13 -43.12 -2.23
C GLU A 30 0.52 -41.94 -1.50
N LEU A 31 1.84 -42.01 -1.23
CA LEU A 31 2.56 -40.89 -0.62
C LEU A 31 2.50 -39.61 -1.47
N MET A 32 2.51 -39.75 -2.80
CA MET A 32 2.39 -38.61 -3.72
C MET A 32 0.99 -38.03 -3.73
N CYS A 33 -0.06 -38.87 -3.72
CA CYS A 33 -1.43 -38.39 -3.56
C CYS A 33 -1.59 -37.64 -2.23
N GLN A 34 -1.05 -38.17 -1.14
CA GLN A 34 -1.09 -37.52 0.18
C GLN A 34 -0.34 -36.17 0.20
N GLN A 35 0.76 -36.03 -0.55
CA GLN A 35 1.48 -34.75 -0.68
C GLN A 35 0.64 -33.66 -1.35
N ILE A 36 -0.24 -34.04 -2.28
CA ILE A 36 -1.19 -33.12 -2.95
C ILE A 36 -2.57 -33.14 -2.29
N SER A 37 -2.66 -33.59 -1.03
CA SER A 37 -3.89 -33.61 -0.22
C SER A 37 -5.04 -34.38 -0.86
N GLY A 38 -4.70 -35.49 -1.51
CA GLY A 38 -5.64 -36.53 -1.89
C GLY A 38 -5.17 -37.88 -1.37
N ASP A 39 -5.90 -38.91 -1.74
CA ASP A 39 -5.54 -40.31 -1.52
C ASP A 39 -5.64 -41.03 -2.87
N LEU A 40 -5.06 -42.22 -3.02
CA LEU A 40 -5.38 -43.03 -4.21
C LEU A 40 -6.90 -43.25 -4.33
N VAL A 41 -7.39 -43.19 -5.57
CA VAL A 41 -8.82 -43.21 -5.85
C VAL A 41 -9.57 -44.39 -5.24
N THR A 42 -10.73 -44.13 -4.65
CA THR A 42 -11.73 -45.12 -4.27
C THR A 42 -12.79 -45.18 -5.35
N ILE A 43 -13.22 -46.39 -5.74
CA ILE A 43 -14.26 -46.56 -6.75
C ILE A 43 -15.55 -46.99 -6.06
N ASN A 44 -16.54 -46.12 -6.10
CA ASN A 44 -17.78 -46.21 -5.35
C ASN A 44 -18.97 -46.66 -6.21
N ASP A 45 -18.92 -46.42 -7.53
CA ASP A 45 -19.97 -46.79 -8.48
C ASP A 45 -19.45 -47.07 -9.90
N ASP A 46 -20.37 -47.37 -10.82
CA ASP A 46 -20.08 -47.66 -12.21
C ASP A 46 -19.65 -46.44 -13.04
N GLN A 47 -19.96 -45.22 -12.60
CA GLN A 47 -19.54 -44.00 -13.28
C GLN A 47 -18.07 -43.68 -12.97
N GLU A 48 -17.69 -43.73 -11.69
CA GLU A 48 -16.29 -43.59 -11.26
C GLU A 48 -15.42 -44.67 -11.89
N GLN A 49 -15.91 -45.93 -11.94
CA GLN A 49 -15.22 -47.01 -12.65
C GLN A 49 -14.96 -46.69 -14.12
N PHE A 50 -15.96 -46.12 -14.81
CA PHE A 50 -15.83 -45.79 -16.23
C PHE A 50 -14.82 -44.67 -16.45
N PHE A 51 -14.80 -43.67 -15.58
CA PHE A 51 -13.81 -42.59 -15.61
C PHE A 51 -12.38 -43.13 -15.47
N ILE A 52 -12.11 -43.96 -14.45
CA ILE A 52 -10.77 -44.53 -14.24
C ILE A 52 -10.34 -45.44 -15.41
N LEU A 53 -11.30 -46.17 -16.01
CA LEU A 53 -11.03 -46.95 -17.21
C LEU A 53 -10.65 -46.06 -18.41
N ASP A 54 -11.33 -44.94 -18.61
CA ASP A 54 -11.00 -43.99 -19.68
C ASP A 54 -9.57 -43.48 -19.56
N GLU A 55 -9.12 -43.16 -18.33
CA GLU A 55 -7.74 -42.76 -18.06
C GLU A 55 -6.72 -43.89 -18.30
N ALA A 56 -7.01 -45.10 -17.82
CA ALA A 56 -6.17 -46.28 -18.07
C ALA A 56 -5.99 -46.54 -19.58
N LEU A 57 -7.07 -46.41 -20.36
CA LEU A 57 -7.05 -46.59 -21.82
C LEU A 57 -6.30 -45.47 -22.54
N LYS A 58 -6.43 -44.21 -22.11
CA LYS A 58 -5.70 -43.05 -22.68
C LYS A 58 -4.20 -43.19 -22.53
N HIS A 59 -3.75 -43.65 -21.36
CA HIS A 59 -2.33 -43.77 -21.05
C HIS A 59 -1.74 -45.14 -21.46
N HIS A 60 -2.57 -46.07 -21.92
CA HIS A 60 -2.18 -47.44 -22.31
C HIS A 60 -1.41 -48.18 -21.19
N ASP A 61 -1.85 -48.01 -19.95
CA ASP A 61 -1.21 -48.59 -18.77
C ASP A 61 -2.23 -48.86 -17.67
N ASN A 62 -1.97 -49.90 -16.87
CA ASN A 62 -2.78 -50.18 -15.69
C ASN A 62 -2.70 -49.00 -14.71
N VAL A 63 -3.79 -48.74 -13.99
CA VAL A 63 -3.89 -47.63 -13.05
C VAL A 63 -3.98 -48.15 -11.62
N TRP A 64 -3.09 -47.70 -10.73
CA TRP A 64 -3.22 -47.97 -9.30
C TRP A 64 -4.46 -47.28 -8.71
N ILE A 65 -5.19 -48.03 -7.89
CA ILE A 65 -6.34 -47.56 -7.10
C ILE A 65 -6.10 -47.81 -5.60
N GLY A 66 -6.87 -47.17 -4.74
CA GLY A 66 -6.71 -47.19 -3.28
C GLY A 66 -7.05 -48.52 -2.58
N MET A 67 -7.30 -49.60 -3.33
CA MET A 67 -7.62 -50.92 -2.77
C MET A 67 -6.34 -51.75 -2.60
N THR A 68 -6.04 -52.19 -1.36
CA THR A 68 -4.80 -52.91 -1.05
C THR A 68 -4.99 -53.97 0.04
N GLU A 69 -4.08 -54.95 0.10
CA GLU A 69 -3.92 -55.86 1.25
C GLU A 69 -2.61 -55.62 2.02
N ILE A 70 -1.88 -54.53 1.74
CA ILE A 70 -0.61 -54.23 2.39
C ILE A 70 -0.80 -54.19 3.91
N GLY A 71 0.02 -54.94 4.64
CA GLY A 71 -0.10 -55.06 6.10
C GLY A 71 -1.23 -55.99 6.59
N HIS A 72 -2.14 -56.41 5.71
CA HIS A 72 -3.32 -57.22 6.02
C HIS A 72 -3.50 -58.38 5.02
N ALA A 73 -2.54 -59.32 5.03
CA ALA A 73 -2.51 -60.45 4.10
C ALA A 73 -3.86 -61.19 4.00
N GLY A 74 -4.46 -61.21 2.81
CA GLY A 74 -5.73 -61.87 2.52
C GLY A 74 -6.97 -61.05 2.82
N GLN A 75 -6.82 -59.80 3.24
CA GLN A 75 -7.90 -58.86 3.49
C GLN A 75 -7.65 -57.58 2.70
N PHE A 76 -8.33 -57.45 1.57
CA PHE A 76 -8.32 -56.22 0.80
C PHE A 76 -9.24 -55.19 1.46
N TYR A 77 -8.76 -53.96 1.53
CA TYR A 77 -9.49 -52.81 2.06
C TYR A 77 -9.18 -51.57 1.22
N TRP A 78 -10.12 -50.64 1.20
CA TRP A 78 -9.91 -49.30 0.67
C TRP A 78 -9.16 -48.45 1.70
N ILE A 79 -8.21 -47.65 1.25
CA ILE A 79 -7.63 -46.58 2.08
C ILE A 79 -8.71 -45.59 2.54
N GLY A 80 -8.49 -44.94 3.69
CA GLY A 80 -9.42 -43.92 4.22
C GLY A 80 -10.69 -44.44 4.90
N ASP A 81 -10.85 -45.76 5.12
CA ASP A 81 -12.01 -46.40 5.75
C ASP A 81 -13.36 -46.21 5.00
N ASN A 82 -13.32 -45.74 3.74
CA ASN A 82 -14.51 -45.52 2.91
C ASN A 82 -14.95 -46.81 2.20
N SER A 83 -15.44 -47.76 3.00
CA SER A 83 -15.90 -49.07 2.53
C SER A 83 -17.14 -48.95 1.63
N THR A 84 -17.00 -49.20 0.33
CA THR A 84 -18.13 -49.37 -0.60
C THR A 84 -18.48 -50.85 -0.84
N GLU A 85 -19.75 -51.13 -1.15
CA GLU A 85 -20.19 -52.47 -1.61
C GLU A 85 -19.84 -52.72 -3.09
N TYR A 86 -19.32 -51.71 -3.80
CA TYR A 86 -19.00 -51.80 -5.21
C TYR A 86 -17.72 -52.60 -5.45
N THR A 87 -17.74 -53.44 -6.48
CA THR A 87 -16.61 -54.30 -6.85
C THR A 87 -16.60 -54.55 -8.35
N ASN A 88 -15.46 -54.34 -9.01
CA ASN A 88 -15.28 -54.68 -10.42
C ASN A 88 -14.15 -55.69 -10.70
N TRP A 89 -13.95 -56.60 -9.76
CA TRP A 89 -13.29 -57.89 -9.92
C TRP A 89 -13.18 -58.57 -11.31
N ALA A 90 -11.97 -58.93 -11.78
CA ALA A 90 -11.76 -59.86 -12.90
C ALA A 90 -12.12 -61.33 -12.60
N GLN A 91 -13.33 -61.78 -12.96
CA GLN A 91 -13.85 -63.11 -12.61
C GLN A 91 -12.97 -64.31 -13.04
N ASN A 92 -12.15 -64.15 -14.08
CA ASN A 92 -11.32 -65.21 -14.65
C ASN A 92 -9.82 -65.14 -14.24
N LYS A 93 -9.42 -64.11 -13.49
CA LYS A 93 -8.07 -63.92 -12.96
C LYS A 93 -8.17 -63.73 -11.43
N SER A 94 -8.52 -64.81 -10.73
CA SER A 94 -8.41 -64.98 -9.26
C SER A 94 -8.58 -63.72 -8.40
N MET A 95 -9.83 -63.33 -8.14
CA MET A 95 -10.17 -62.15 -7.35
C MET A 95 -10.35 -62.45 -5.85
N PRO A 96 -10.05 -61.46 -4.99
CA PRO A 96 -8.73 -60.86 -4.88
C PRO A 96 -7.74 -61.97 -4.48
N GLN A 97 -6.65 -62.16 -5.23
CA GLN A 97 -5.64 -63.17 -4.90
C GLN A 97 -4.59 -62.58 -3.99
N SER A 98 -4.61 -62.97 -2.71
CA SER A 98 -3.57 -62.55 -1.77
C SER A 98 -2.16 -62.92 -2.25
N MET A 99 -1.22 -61.99 -2.12
CA MET A 99 0.22 -62.19 -2.30
C MET A 99 0.98 -62.11 -0.97
N GLY A 100 0.30 -62.39 0.15
CA GLY A 100 0.94 -62.38 1.47
C GLY A 100 1.11 -60.99 2.06
N GLY A 101 0.23 -60.04 1.69
CA GLY A 101 0.22 -58.68 2.22
C GLY A 101 1.13 -57.71 1.47
N THR A 102 1.40 -57.99 0.20
CA THR A 102 2.23 -57.15 -0.69
C THR A 102 1.50 -56.81 -1.99
N ALA A 103 0.19 -57.04 -2.06
CA ALA A 103 -0.58 -56.81 -3.27
C ALA A 103 -1.50 -55.60 -3.15
N SER A 104 -1.69 -54.95 -4.29
CA SER A 104 -2.63 -53.84 -4.48
C SER A 104 -3.44 -54.06 -5.76
N ALA A 105 -4.57 -53.37 -5.87
CA ALA A 105 -5.45 -53.48 -7.02
C ALA A 105 -5.08 -52.45 -8.11
N VAL A 106 -5.20 -52.87 -9.38
CA VAL A 106 -5.16 -51.98 -10.54
C VAL A 106 -6.44 -52.11 -11.36
N VAL A 107 -6.80 -51.04 -12.07
CA VAL A 107 -7.73 -51.13 -13.21
C VAL A 107 -6.95 -51.59 -14.44
N ASP A 108 -7.35 -52.72 -15.05
CA ASP A 108 -6.70 -53.31 -16.22
C ASP A 108 -6.98 -52.47 -17.48
N ALA A 109 -5.92 -51.96 -18.11
CA ALA A 109 -6.00 -51.23 -19.37
C ALA A 109 -6.00 -52.13 -20.61
N GLU A 110 -5.61 -53.41 -20.49
CA GLU A 110 -5.60 -54.36 -21.61
C GLU A 110 -6.99 -54.90 -21.93
N ASP A 111 -7.89 -54.90 -20.94
CA ASP A 111 -9.27 -55.32 -21.10
C ASP A 111 -10.20 -54.10 -21.10
N ALA A 112 -10.92 -53.89 -22.21
CA ALA A 112 -11.93 -52.84 -22.34
C ALA A 112 -13.09 -52.96 -21.32
N SER A 113 -13.09 -54.01 -20.48
CA SER A 113 -13.99 -54.17 -19.35
C SER A 113 -13.56 -53.41 -18.08
N GLY A 114 -12.30 -52.97 -17.98
CA GLY A 114 -11.76 -52.24 -16.82
C GLY A 114 -11.79 -53.03 -15.51
N GLN A 115 -11.77 -54.35 -15.61
CA GLN A 115 -11.81 -55.22 -14.43
C GLN A 115 -10.59 -55.03 -13.54
N TRP A 116 -10.78 -55.14 -12.23
CA TRP A 116 -9.67 -54.99 -11.29
C TRP A 116 -8.82 -56.26 -11.27
N LEU A 117 -7.50 -56.08 -11.27
CA LEU A 117 -6.52 -57.14 -11.11
C LEU A 117 -5.73 -56.95 -9.82
N THR A 118 -5.20 -58.06 -9.31
CA THR A 118 -4.25 -58.03 -8.20
C THR A 118 -2.83 -58.06 -8.73
N GLU A 119 -2.02 -57.06 -8.37
CA GLU A 119 -0.62 -56.94 -8.76
C GLU A 119 0.29 -56.77 -7.54
N ASN A 120 1.59 -57.01 -7.74
CA ASN A 120 2.58 -56.78 -6.70
C ASN A 120 2.78 -55.27 -6.53
N ALA A 121 2.64 -54.76 -5.31
CA ALA A 121 2.66 -53.33 -5.01
C ALA A 121 4.00 -52.63 -5.33
N VAL A 122 5.07 -53.40 -5.61
CA VAL A 122 6.37 -52.87 -6.04
C VAL A 122 6.46 -52.59 -7.55
N ASN A 123 5.44 -52.98 -8.33
CA ASN A 123 5.38 -52.68 -9.76
C ASN A 123 5.09 -51.19 -9.98
N ASP A 124 5.61 -50.65 -11.09
CA ASP A 124 5.43 -49.24 -11.44
C ASP A 124 4.26 -49.07 -12.40
N HIS A 125 3.24 -48.33 -11.96
CA HIS A 125 2.08 -47.97 -12.77
C HIS A 125 1.74 -46.49 -12.57
N ILE A 126 1.01 -45.92 -13.52
CA ILE A 126 0.33 -44.65 -13.30
C ILE A 126 -0.74 -44.82 -12.22
N PHE A 127 -1.19 -43.71 -11.65
CA PHE A 127 -2.12 -43.70 -10.54
C PHE A 127 -3.07 -42.51 -10.63
N VAL A 128 -4.22 -42.64 -10.00
CA VAL A 128 -5.21 -41.56 -9.90
C VAL A 128 -5.41 -41.21 -8.44
N CYS A 129 -5.24 -39.94 -8.12
CA CYS A 129 -5.53 -39.39 -6.80
C CYS A 129 -6.95 -38.84 -6.78
N GLU A 130 -7.66 -39.05 -5.67
CA GLU A 130 -8.97 -38.45 -5.40
C GLU A 130 -8.91 -37.52 -4.18
N ARG A 131 -9.78 -36.50 -4.16
CA ARG A 131 -10.09 -35.73 -2.95
C ARG A 131 -11.55 -35.26 -2.95
N PRO A 132 -12.22 -35.13 -1.79
CA PRO A 132 -13.58 -34.59 -1.73
C PRO A 132 -13.65 -33.16 -2.27
N THR A 133 -14.73 -32.78 -2.95
CA THR A 133 -14.96 -31.35 -3.25
C THR A 133 -15.14 -30.59 -1.94
N GLY A 134 -14.31 -29.59 -1.72
CA GLY A 134 -14.37 -28.75 -0.52
C GLY A 134 -13.68 -29.33 0.71
N ALA A 135 -13.07 -30.52 0.66
CA ALA A 135 -12.17 -30.94 1.74
C ALA A 135 -10.90 -30.12 1.68
N CYS A 136 -10.63 -29.39 2.77
CA CYS A 136 -9.47 -28.52 2.84
C CYS A 136 -8.18 -29.34 2.94
N VAL A 137 -7.12 -28.85 2.28
CA VAL A 137 -5.76 -29.38 2.37
C VAL A 137 -5.35 -29.51 3.85
N ALA A 138 -4.60 -30.56 4.22
CA ALA A 138 -4.19 -30.76 5.62
C ALA A 138 -3.50 -29.51 6.20
N GLY A 139 -4.01 -29.00 7.33
CA GLY A 139 -3.57 -27.74 7.94
C GLY A 139 -4.48 -26.53 7.66
N TRP A 140 -5.47 -26.68 6.77
CA TRP A 140 -6.54 -25.71 6.52
C TRP A 140 -7.79 -26.08 7.33
N GLU A 141 -8.51 -25.07 7.79
CA GLU A 141 -9.71 -25.20 8.60
C GLU A 141 -10.96 -24.99 7.73
N GLU A 142 -11.98 -25.84 7.87
CA GLU A 142 -13.21 -25.80 7.09
C GLU A 142 -14.30 -24.97 7.80
N PHE A 143 -14.97 -24.09 7.06
CA PHE A 143 -16.19 -23.43 7.49
C PHE A 143 -17.12 -23.16 6.30
N GLY A 144 -18.36 -23.65 6.39
CA GLY A 144 -19.30 -23.57 5.26
C GLY A 144 -18.79 -24.38 4.05
N ASP A 145 -18.75 -23.75 2.88
CA ASP A 145 -18.23 -24.33 1.63
C ASP A 145 -16.78 -23.88 1.33
N SER A 146 -16.11 -23.24 2.30
CA SER A 146 -14.82 -22.57 2.16
C SER A 146 -13.74 -23.16 3.08
N CYS A 147 -12.49 -23.02 2.63
CA CYS A 147 -11.29 -23.50 3.33
C CYS A 147 -10.39 -22.34 3.72
N TYR A 148 -9.95 -22.31 4.98
CA TYR A 148 -9.22 -21.20 5.57
C TYR A 148 -7.87 -21.67 6.09
N TYR A 149 -6.79 -20.98 5.70
CA TYR A 149 -5.48 -21.18 6.28
C TYR A 149 -5.11 -20.00 7.15
N PHE A 150 -4.89 -20.27 8.43
CA PHE A 150 -4.36 -19.30 9.36
C PHE A 150 -2.86 -19.50 9.44
N ASN A 151 -2.10 -18.63 8.79
CA ASN A 151 -0.65 -18.66 8.89
C ASN A 151 -0.22 -18.25 10.31
N ARG A 152 0.04 -19.24 11.17
CA ARG A 152 0.41 -19.07 12.60
C ARG A 152 1.92 -19.23 12.85
N LEU A 153 2.74 -19.19 11.81
CA LEU A 153 4.19 -19.26 11.98
C LEU A 153 4.67 -17.93 12.60
N ASP A 154 5.41 -18.01 13.72
CA ASP A 154 6.04 -16.89 14.47
C ASP A 154 7.16 -16.20 13.66
N VAL A 155 6.90 -15.92 12.38
CA VAL A 155 7.89 -15.39 11.44
C VAL A 155 7.19 -14.38 10.53
N ASP A 156 7.53 -13.11 10.77
CA ASP A 156 7.34 -11.91 9.95
C ASP A 156 5.89 -11.49 9.62
N VAL A 157 5.46 -10.37 10.21
CA VAL A 157 4.23 -9.65 9.84
C VAL A 157 4.40 -9.07 8.43
N VAL A 158 3.62 -9.55 7.46
CA VAL A 158 3.65 -9.09 6.05
C VAL A 158 2.67 -7.94 5.80
N THR A 159 2.77 -7.26 4.66
CA THR A 159 1.76 -6.24 4.26
C THR A 159 0.49 -6.87 3.72
N TRP A 160 -0.60 -6.10 3.58
CA TRP A 160 -1.82 -6.57 2.92
C TRP A 160 -1.55 -7.07 1.49
N LEU A 161 -0.74 -6.34 0.71
CA LEU A 161 -0.41 -6.72 -0.66
C LEU A 161 0.43 -8.00 -0.71
N THR A 162 1.45 -8.10 0.14
CA THR A 162 2.27 -9.32 0.24
C THR A 162 1.44 -10.51 0.72
N ALA A 163 0.54 -10.32 1.68
CA ALA A 163 -0.39 -11.37 2.11
C ALA A 163 -1.34 -11.77 0.97
N HIS A 164 -1.79 -10.80 0.17
CA HIS A 164 -2.60 -11.04 -1.02
C HIS A 164 -1.86 -11.88 -2.06
N GLU A 165 -0.62 -11.51 -2.40
CA GLU A 165 0.23 -12.22 -3.35
C GLU A 165 0.62 -13.61 -2.85
N LEU A 166 0.91 -13.77 -1.55
CA LEU A 166 1.18 -15.09 -0.96
C LEU A 166 -0.04 -16.00 -1.02
N CYS A 167 -1.24 -15.47 -0.70
CA CYS A 167 -2.48 -16.21 -0.85
C CYS A 167 -2.73 -16.58 -2.32
N GLN A 168 -2.50 -15.65 -3.26
CA GLN A 168 -2.63 -15.91 -4.70
C GLN A 168 -1.62 -16.92 -5.23
N GLY A 169 -0.37 -16.86 -4.76
CA GLY A 169 0.72 -17.75 -5.17
C GLY A 169 0.50 -19.22 -4.78
N ILE A 170 -0.41 -19.46 -3.82
CA ILE A 170 -0.89 -20.82 -3.45
C ILE A 170 -2.29 -21.11 -4.00
N GLY A 171 -2.77 -20.34 -4.98
CA GLY A 171 -4.06 -20.56 -5.64
C GLY A 171 -5.28 -20.14 -4.81
N THR A 172 -5.11 -19.28 -3.81
CA THR A 172 -6.18 -18.78 -2.93
C THR A 172 -6.27 -17.25 -2.95
N HIS A 173 -7.06 -16.65 -2.07
CA HIS A 173 -7.13 -15.20 -1.91
C HIS A 173 -7.17 -14.85 -0.42
N LEU A 174 -6.92 -13.58 -0.11
CA LEU A 174 -7.09 -13.08 1.25
C LEU A 174 -8.54 -13.28 1.75
N LEU A 175 -8.67 -13.36 3.07
CA LEU A 175 -9.92 -13.68 3.74
C LEU A 175 -11.06 -12.74 3.31
N VAL A 176 -12.10 -13.30 2.68
CA VAL A 176 -13.34 -12.59 2.40
C VAL A 176 -14.35 -12.97 3.48
N VAL A 177 -15.10 -12.00 3.99
CA VAL A 177 -16.15 -12.25 4.98
C VAL A 177 -17.50 -11.93 4.36
N ASP A 178 -18.31 -12.96 4.16
CA ASP A 178 -19.58 -12.90 3.45
C ASP A 178 -20.81 -12.98 4.37
N SER A 179 -20.61 -13.37 5.64
CA SER A 179 -21.68 -13.59 6.61
C SER A 179 -21.25 -13.33 8.06
N GLN A 180 -22.22 -13.09 8.95
CA GLN A 180 -21.94 -12.88 10.37
C GLN A 180 -21.46 -14.17 11.05
N GLU A 181 -21.98 -15.32 10.61
CA GLU A 181 -21.56 -16.62 11.10
C GLU A 181 -20.09 -16.92 10.75
N GLU A 182 -19.62 -16.45 9.59
CA GLU A 182 -18.22 -16.54 9.18
C GLU A 182 -17.31 -15.60 9.99
N ASP A 183 -17.73 -14.35 10.22
CA ASP A 183 -17.03 -13.41 11.13
C ASP A 183 -16.87 -14.01 12.54
N ASP A 184 -17.92 -14.63 13.08
CA ASP A 184 -17.88 -15.30 14.39
C ASP A 184 -16.91 -16.51 14.39
N PHE A 185 -16.89 -17.30 13.31
CA PHE A 185 -15.94 -18.40 13.14
C PHE A 185 -14.50 -17.90 13.14
N ILE A 186 -14.19 -16.88 12.33
CA ILE A 186 -12.86 -16.25 12.21
C ILE A 186 -12.43 -15.68 13.56
N ARG A 187 -13.30 -14.95 14.27
CA ARG A 187 -13.04 -14.44 15.62
C ARG A 187 -12.72 -15.53 16.62
N GLY A 188 -13.32 -16.72 16.47
CA GLY A 188 -13.00 -17.89 17.28
C GLY A 188 -11.60 -18.47 17.05
N LYS A 189 -10.89 -18.05 15.99
CA LYS A 189 -9.54 -18.51 15.64
C LYS A 189 -8.42 -17.56 16.06
N ILE A 190 -8.78 -16.36 16.53
CA ILE A 190 -7.85 -15.27 16.85
C ILE A 190 -7.79 -15.10 18.37
N SER A 191 -6.60 -14.90 18.90
CA SER A 191 -6.38 -14.61 20.32
C SER A 191 -6.62 -13.12 20.65
N GLU A 192 -6.86 -12.80 21.92
CA GLU A 192 -7.04 -11.40 22.34
C GLU A 192 -5.81 -10.54 22.02
N GLY A 193 -5.98 -9.55 21.13
CA GLY A 193 -4.91 -8.66 20.64
C GLY A 193 -4.18 -9.12 19.38
N GLU A 194 -4.54 -10.27 18.81
CA GLU A 194 -4.00 -10.76 17.53
C GLU A 194 -4.75 -10.14 16.33
N GLN A 195 -4.04 -9.91 15.24
CA GLN A 195 -4.56 -9.26 14.03
C GLN A 195 -4.27 -10.08 12.78
N LEU A 196 -5.16 -9.98 11.80
CA LEU A 196 -5.03 -10.65 10.52
C LEU A 196 -5.39 -9.73 9.36
N TRP A 197 -4.77 -9.99 8.20
CA TRP A 197 -5.18 -9.36 6.96
C TRP A 197 -6.46 -10.00 6.42
N ILE A 198 -7.44 -9.15 6.10
CA ILE A 198 -8.65 -9.53 5.38
C ILE A 198 -8.62 -8.92 3.99
N GLY A 199 -9.21 -9.58 3.00
CA GLY A 199 -9.24 -9.18 1.59
C GLY A 199 -10.18 -8.01 1.28
N LEU A 200 -10.46 -7.13 2.23
CA LEU A 200 -11.26 -5.93 2.01
C LEU A 200 -10.36 -4.79 1.54
N TYR A 201 -10.71 -4.13 0.44
CA TYR A 201 -9.92 -3.03 -0.14
C TYR A 201 -10.81 -1.90 -0.69
N PHE A 202 -10.22 -0.70 -0.83
CA PHE A 202 -10.86 0.47 -1.42
C PHE A 202 -9.95 1.07 -2.50
N LYS A 203 -10.46 1.28 -3.71
CA LYS A 203 -9.73 1.98 -4.80
C LYS A 203 -10.18 3.44 -4.81
N GLN A 204 -9.28 4.38 -5.14
CA GLN A 204 -9.63 5.81 -5.22
C GLN A 204 -10.83 6.12 -6.16
N ASN A 205 -11.07 5.28 -7.18
CA ASN A 205 -12.21 5.40 -8.09
C ASN A 205 -13.44 4.55 -7.69
N ASN A 206 -13.37 3.81 -6.59
CA ASN A 206 -14.53 3.07 -6.08
C ASN A 206 -15.39 4.01 -5.22
N THR A 207 -16.70 3.83 -5.29
CA THR A 207 -17.65 4.49 -4.39
C THR A 207 -17.89 3.72 -3.09
N ALA A 208 -17.30 2.53 -2.94
CA ALA A 208 -17.47 1.61 -1.81
C ALA A 208 -16.30 0.62 -1.70
N PHE A 209 -16.09 0.07 -0.50
CA PHE A 209 -15.15 -1.05 -0.27
C PHE A 209 -15.58 -2.28 -1.08
N LYS A 210 -14.59 -3.05 -1.51
CA LYS A 210 -14.75 -4.31 -2.25
C LYS A 210 -13.89 -5.40 -1.63
N TRP A 211 -14.32 -6.62 -1.79
CA TRP A 211 -13.55 -7.80 -1.44
C TRP A 211 -12.68 -8.24 -2.63
N VAL A 212 -11.55 -8.90 -2.35
CA VAL A 212 -10.60 -9.42 -3.36
C VAL A 212 -11.22 -10.40 -4.36
N ASP A 213 -12.37 -10.99 -4.04
CA ASP A 213 -13.18 -11.81 -4.94
C ASP A 213 -14.09 -10.99 -5.88
N GLY A 214 -14.06 -9.66 -5.75
CA GLY A 214 -14.83 -8.70 -6.54
C GLY A 214 -16.21 -8.34 -5.95
N SER A 215 -16.63 -8.95 -4.83
CA SER A 215 -17.91 -8.65 -4.19
C SER A 215 -17.92 -7.27 -3.50
N LEU A 216 -19.10 -6.66 -3.39
CA LEU A 216 -19.27 -5.34 -2.76
C LEU A 216 -19.40 -5.49 -1.24
N TYR A 217 -18.74 -4.60 -0.50
CA TYR A 217 -18.90 -4.54 0.95
C TYR A 217 -20.31 -4.10 1.36
N SER A 218 -20.88 -4.78 2.35
CA SER A 218 -22.16 -4.44 2.97
C SER A 218 -21.98 -4.18 4.47
N ASN A 219 -22.48 -3.06 4.94
CA ASN A 219 -22.46 -2.64 6.35
C ASN A 219 -23.38 -3.46 7.28
N THR A 220 -23.98 -4.54 6.77
CA THR A 220 -24.69 -5.54 7.56
C THR A 220 -23.77 -6.51 8.29
N ILE A 221 -22.47 -6.55 7.93
CA ILE A 221 -21.43 -7.36 8.57
C ILE A 221 -20.72 -6.45 9.58
N ASN A 222 -20.79 -6.77 10.86
CA ASN A 222 -20.42 -5.88 11.95
C ASN A 222 -18.91 -5.94 12.27
N SER A 223 -18.03 -5.90 11.25
CA SER A 223 -16.58 -5.97 11.48
C SER A 223 -15.97 -4.57 11.64
N LEU A 224 -15.76 -4.16 12.89
CA LEU A 224 -14.84 -3.07 13.24
C LEU A 224 -13.41 -3.53 12.93
N VAL A 225 -12.83 -3.05 11.83
CA VAL A 225 -11.40 -3.24 11.52
C VAL A 225 -10.63 -2.21 12.34
N THR A 226 -9.80 -2.68 13.28
CA THR A 226 -8.95 -1.82 14.13
C THR A 226 -7.49 -2.23 14.02
N ASP A 227 -6.61 -1.23 13.82
CA ASP A 227 -5.14 -1.22 13.79
C ASP A 227 -4.40 -1.98 14.89
N THR A 228 -3.19 -2.52 14.61
CA THR A 228 -1.95 -2.57 15.45
C THR A 228 -0.77 -3.42 14.89
N THR A 229 0.35 -2.73 14.59
CA THR A 229 1.80 -2.94 14.98
C THR A 229 2.71 -4.15 14.59
N PHE A 230 3.78 -3.81 13.82
CA PHE A 230 5.26 -4.12 13.80
C PHE A 230 5.89 -5.52 14.08
N PHE A 231 6.88 -5.97 13.24
CA PHE A 231 8.33 -6.22 13.51
C PHE A 231 9.05 -6.96 12.33
N LEU A 232 10.39 -6.80 12.22
CA LEU A 232 11.32 -7.20 11.13
C LEU A 232 12.14 -8.48 11.42
N PHE A 233 12.39 -9.36 10.43
CA PHE A 233 13.63 -10.17 10.31
C PHE A 233 14.06 -10.51 8.86
N SER A 234 15.35 -10.87 8.71
CA SER A 234 16.12 -11.10 7.48
C SER A 234 16.11 -12.55 6.98
N TRP A 235 16.08 -12.77 5.67
CA TRP A 235 16.23 -14.09 5.03
C TRP A 235 17.63 -14.32 4.42
N SER A 236 18.01 -15.60 4.23
CA SER A 236 19.36 -16.06 3.88
C SER A 236 19.50 -16.58 2.44
N GLY A 237 18.86 -15.92 1.47
CA GLY A 237 19.03 -16.14 0.02
C GLY A 237 19.78 -14.96 -0.64
N ALA A 238 20.38 -15.17 -1.82
CA ALA A 238 21.05 -14.10 -2.57
C ALA A 238 20.04 -13.09 -3.18
N CYS A 239 18.87 -13.57 -3.62
CA CYS A 239 17.73 -12.76 -4.05
C CYS A 239 16.44 -13.15 -3.30
N VAL A 240 15.49 -12.21 -3.22
CA VAL A 240 14.16 -12.42 -2.62
C VAL A 240 13.31 -13.32 -3.54
N ALA A 241 12.41 -14.13 -2.98
CA ALA A 241 11.49 -14.95 -3.77
C ALA A 241 10.65 -14.07 -4.73
N GLY A 242 10.58 -14.46 -6.00
CA GLY A 242 9.91 -13.67 -7.06
C GLY A 242 10.83 -12.71 -7.82
N TRP A 243 12.08 -12.53 -7.39
CA TRP A 243 13.12 -11.81 -8.14
C TRP A 243 13.96 -12.77 -8.96
N GLU A 244 14.35 -12.34 -10.15
CA GLU A 244 15.21 -13.08 -11.06
C GLU A 244 16.68 -12.77 -10.73
N GLU A 245 17.52 -13.79 -10.60
CA GLU A 245 18.95 -13.63 -10.30
C GLU A 245 19.76 -13.70 -11.60
N PHE A 246 20.62 -12.70 -11.83
CA PHE A 246 21.60 -12.73 -12.91
C PHE A 246 22.89 -11.99 -12.52
N GLY A 247 24.02 -12.69 -12.63
CA GLY A 247 25.31 -12.16 -12.17
C GLY A 247 25.31 -11.93 -10.66
N ASP A 248 25.72 -10.73 -10.25
CA ASP A 248 25.72 -10.27 -8.85
C ASP A 248 24.53 -9.32 -8.56
N SER A 249 23.45 -9.39 -9.37
CA SER A 249 22.25 -8.56 -9.26
C SER A 249 20.96 -9.38 -9.26
N CYS A 250 19.91 -8.81 -8.67
CA CYS A 250 18.55 -9.31 -8.63
C CYS A 250 17.63 -8.33 -9.37
N TYR A 251 16.69 -8.87 -10.15
CA TYR A 251 15.81 -8.11 -11.03
C TYR A 251 14.35 -8.41 -10.75
N TYR A 252 13.53 -7.37 -10.71
CA TYR A 252 12.08 -7.47 -10.56
C TYR A 252 11.36 -6.90 -11.77
N PHE A 253 10.54 -7.72 -12.41
CA PHE A 253 9.73 -7.34 -13.56
C PHE A 253 8.28 -7.15 -13.11
N ASN A 254 7.82 -5.90 -13.00
CA ASN A 254 6.41 -5.64 -12.71
C ASN A 254 5.58 -5.79 -13.98
N ARG A 255 4.84 -6.90 -14.12
CA ARG A 255 4.05 -7.28 -15.33
C ARG A 255 2.55 -7.34 -15.11
N LEU A 256 2.05 -6.73 -14.05
CA LEU A 256 0.62 -6.67 -13.81
C LEU A 256 0.02 -5.62 -14.76
N ASP A 257 -0.73 -6.03 -15.79
CA ASP A 257 -1.46 -5.16 -16.74
C ASP A 257 -2.45 -4.17 -16.07
N VAL A 258 -2.56 -4.19 -14.74
CA VAL A 258 -3.40 -3.35 -13.88
C VAL A 258 -2.61 -2.18 -13.26
N ASP A 259 -1.27 -2.21 -13.33
CA ASP A 259 -0.32 -1.31 -12.63
C ASP A 259 0.70 -0.65 -13.57
N VAL A 260 0.29 -0.29 -14.79
CA VAL A 260 1.08 0.60 -15.64
C VAL A 260 1.17 1.99 -14.99
N VAL A 261 2.39 2.49 -14.79
CA VAL A 261 2.64 3.72 -14.02
C VAL A 261 3.58 4.67 -14.78
N THR A 262 3.57 5.95 -14.39
CA THR A 262 4.51 6.92 -14.97
C THR A 262 5.95 6.58 -14.64
N TRP A 263 6.91 7.09 -15.42
CA TRP A 263 8.32 6.83 -15.15
C TRP A 263 8.76 7.30 -13.76
N LEU A 264 8.27 8.48 -13.34
CA LEU A 264 8.55 9.01 -12.00
C LEU A 264 8.00 8.09 -10.91
N THR A 265 6.75 7.63 -11.07
CA THR A 265 6.14 6.68 -10.14
C THR A 265 6.90 5.35 -10.10
N ALA A 266 7.35 4.82 -11.25
CA ALA A 266 8.16 3.60 -11.31
C ALA A 266 9.51 3.79 -10.59
N HIS A 267 10.14 4.95 -10.77
CA HIS A 267 11.38 5.33 -10.09
C HIS A 267 11.21 5.36 -8.57
N GLU A 268 10.15 6.02 -8.09
CA GLU A 268 9.80 6.10 -6.67
C GLU A 268 9.49 4.72 -6.07
N LEU A 269 8.77 3.86 -6.81
CA LEU A 269 8.45 2.50 -6.36
C LEU A 269 9.70 1.63 -6.21
N CYS A 270 10.63 1.64 -7.17
CA CYS A 270 11.90 0.92 -7.04
C CYS A 270 12.78 1.50 -5.92
N GLN A 271 12.86 2.82 -5.79
CA GLN A 271 13.61 3.45 -4.69
C GLN A 271 13.03 3.12 -3.31
N GLY A 272 11.70 3.08 -3.22
CA GLY A 272 10.99 2.75 -1.99
C GLY A 272 11.46 1.42 -1.43
N ILE A 273 11.57 0.39 -2.27
CA ILE A 273 12.03 -0.95 -1.88
C ILE A 273 13.55 -1.07 -1.67
N GLY A 274 14.25 0.06 -1.62
CA GLY A 274 15.71 0.11 -1.46
C GLY A 274 16.48 -0.34 -2.70
N THR A 275 15.85 -0.27 -3.86
CA THR A 275 16.44 -0.63 -5.16
C THR A 275 16.44 0.61 -6.07
N HIS A 276 16.71 0.45 -7.35
CA HIS A 276 16.48 1.52 -8.33
C HIS A 276 15.85 0.93 -9.60
N LEU A 277 15.37 1.79 -10.49
CA LEU A 277 15.05 1.34 -11.84
C LEU A 277 16.30 0.74 -12.49
N LEU A 278 16.10 -0.24 -13.36
CA LEU A 278 17.17 -0.95 -14.06
C LEU A 278 18.23 0.02 -14.63
N VAL A 279 19.50 -0.22 -14.30
CA VAL A 279 20.65 0.47 -14.89
C VAL A 279 21.46 -0.55 -15.66
N VAL A 280 21.40 -0.50 -16.99
CA VAL A 280 22.14 -1.44 -17.82
C VAL A 280 23.58 -0.96 -17.99
N ASP A 281 24.54 -1.71 -17.46
CA ASP A 281 25.96 -1.34 -17.45
C ASP A 281 26.87 -2.28 -18.26
N SER A 282 26.32 -3.40 -18.75
CA SER A 282 27.05 -4.40 -19.53
C SER A 282 26.21 -5.02 -20.65
N GLN A 283 26.88 -5.53 -21.69
CA GLN A 283 26.21 -6.19 -22.81
C GLN A 283 25.59 -7.53 -22.38
N GLU A 284 26.22 -8.24 -21.44
CA GLU A 284 25.71 -9.49 -20.91
C GLU A 284 24.41 -9.30 -20.10
N GLU A 285 24.28 -8.18 -19.40
CA GLU A 285 23.05 -7.78 -18.71
C GLU A 285 21.95 -7.40 -19.70
N ASP A 286 22.28 -6.60 -20.72
CA ASP A 286 21.35 -6.25 -21.79
C ASP A 286 20.78 -7.52 -22.48
N ASP A 287 21.64 -8.49 -22.82
CA ASP A 287 21.25 -9.79 -23.37
C ASP A 287 20.34 -10.61 -22.43
N PHE A 288 20.51 -10.47 -21.11
CA PHE A 288 19.65 -11.12 -20.12
C PHE A 288 18.27 -10.48 -20.05
N ILE A 289 18.21 -9.14 -19.96
CA ILE A 289 16.95 -8.38 -19.92
C ILE A 289 16.15 -8.64 -21.19
N ARG A 290 16.82 -8.62 -22.35
CA ARG A 290 16.31 -9.05 -23.64
C ARG A 290 15.58 -10.39 -23.58
N GLY A 291 16.23 -11.40 -23.01
CA GLY A 291 15.70 -12.76 -22.94
C GLY A 291 14.43 -12.88 -22.08
N LYS A 292 14.10 -11.84 -21.33
CA LYS A 292 12.92 -11.78 -20.45
C LYS A 292 11.76 -11.00 -21.05
N ILE A 293 11.97 -10.05 -21.97
CA ILE A 293 10.91 -9.19 -22.52
C ILE A 293 10.05 -9.95 -23.55
N SER A 294 8.73 -9.81 -23.49
CA SER A 294 7.77 -10.43 -24.41
C SER A 294 7.45 -9.53 -25.60
N GLU A 295 6.98 -10.12 -26.72
CA GLU A 295 6.56 -9.37 -27.90
C GLU A 295 5.43 -8.38 -27.55
N GLY A 296 5.63 -7.08 -27.85
CA GLY A 296 4.67 -6.02 -27.57
C GLY A 296 4.70 -5.49 -26.13
N GLU A 297 5.62 -5.96 -25.29
CA GLU A 297 5.82 -5.48 -23.92
C GLU A 297 6.71 -4.22 -23.92
N GLN A 298 6.29 -3.18 -23.17
CA GLN A 298 7.07 -1.96 -22.92
C GLN A 298 7.30 -1.82 -21.42
N LEU A 299 8.58 -1.71 -21.03
CA LEU A 299 8.99 -1.65 -19.63
C LEU A 299 9.88 -0.44 -19.38
N TRP A 300 9.50 0.44 -18.45
CA TRP A 300 10.36 1.53 -18.00
C TRP A 300 11.68 1.01 -17.43
N ILE A 301 12.76 1.66 -17.86
CA ILE A 301 14.13 1.47 -17.37
C ILE A 301 14.67 2.78 -16.79
N GLY A 302 15.81 2.72 -16.09
CA GLY A 302 16.39 3.86 -15.38
C GLY A 302 17.04 4.94 -16.26
N LEU A 303 16.83 4.92 -17.58
CA LEU A 303 17.44 5.87 -18.50
C LEU A 303 16.50 7.05 -18.79
N TYR A 304 17.03 8.28 -18.71
CA TYR A 304 16.24 9.49 -18.91
C TYR A 304 17.07 10.66 -19.51
N PHE A 305 16.36 11.63 -20.07
CA PHE A 305 16.90 12.91 -20.55
C PHE A 305 16.12 14.04 -19.88
N LYS A 306 16.81 14.97 -19.20
CA LYS A 306 16.21 16.17 -18.58
C LYS A 306 16.37 17.34 -19.52
N GLN A 307 15.37 18.22 -19.59
CA GLN A 307 15.44 19.47 -20.34
C GLN A 307 16.76 20.23 -20.09
N ASN A 308 17.40 20.67 -21.17
CA ASN A 308 18.74 21.32 -21.20
C ASN A 308 19.96 20.42 -20.87
N ASN A 309 19.79 19.10 -20.70
CA ASN A 309 20.94 18.20 -20.68
C ASN A 309 21.61 18.10 -22.05
N THR A 310 22.88 17.72 -22.07
CA THR A 310 23.62 17.43 -23.31
C THR A 310 23.70 15.94 -23.62
N ALA A 311 23.19 15.07 -22.74
CA ALA A 311 23.25 13.63 -22.85
C ALA A 311 22.21 12.96 -21.93
N PHE A 312 21.82 11.74 -22.27
CA PHE A 312 21.04 10.85 -21.40
C PHE A 312 21.85 10.43 -20.16
N LYS A 313 21.14 10.18 -19.07
CA LYS A 313 21.69 9.74 -17.79
C LYS A 313 20.89 8.58 -17.23
N TRP A 314 21.58 7.72 -16.51
CA TRP A 314 20.96 6.68 -15.69
C TRP A 314 20.59 7.24 -14.32
N VAL A 315 19.64 6.58 -13.66
CA VAL A 315 19.17 6.93 -12.30
C VAL A 315 20.27 6.85 -11.23
N ASP A 316 21.35 6.11 -11.46
CA ASP A 316 22.54 6.07 -10.61
C ASP A 316 23.50 7.27 -10.85
N GLY A 317 23.18 8.13 -11.83
CA GLY A 317 23.96 9.29 -12.23
C GLY A 317 25.03 9.01 -13.28
N SER A 318 25.20 7.76 -13.73
CA SER A 318 26.13 7.42 -14.80
C SER A 318 25.65 7.95 -16.16
N LEU A 319 26.60 8.18 -17.07
CA LEU A 319 26.30 8.69 -18.41
C LEU A 319 25.98 7.54 -19.35
N TYR A 320 24.96 7.75 -20.19
CA TYR A 320 24.66 6.87 -21.30
C TYR A 320 25.83 6.76 -22.28
N SER A 321 26.08 5.55 -22.81
CA SER A 321 27.02 5.31 -23.91
C SER A 321 26.44 4.33 -24.92
N ASN A 322 26.44 4.74 -26.18
CA ASN A 322 26.01 3.96 -27.34
C ASN A 322 26.82 2.67 -27.64
N ASN A 323 27.75 2.26 -26.77
CA ASN A 323 28.52 1.02 -26.91
C ASN A 323 27.89 -0.17 -26.18
N ILE A 324 26.88 0.06 -25.33
CA ILE A 324 26.31 -0.94 -24.42
C ILE A 324 24.83 -1.24 -24.79
N THR A 325 24.22 -0.47 -25.70
CA THR A 325 22.75 -0.25 -25.69
C THR A 325 22.15 -0.01 -27.07
N HIS A 326 20.83 -0.26 -27.20
CA HIS A 326 20.07 -0.32 -28.45
C HIS A 326 19.15 0.89 -28.74
N MET A 327 19.45 2.09 -28.23
CA MET A 327 18.75 3.30 -28.69
C MET A 327 19.28 3.72 -30.07
N SER A 328 18.39 4.03 -31.02
CA SER A 328 18.85 4.46 -32.34
C SER A 328 19.56 5.82 -32.26
N GLN A 329 20.65 5.99 -33.03
CA GLN A 329 21.37 7.27 -33.07
C GLN A 329 20.46 8.43 -33.51
N GLN A 330 19.44 8.12 -34.32
CA GLN A 330 18.48 9.11 -34.78
C GLN A 330 17.59 9.60 -33.63
N ASP A 331 17.08 8.68 -32.80
CA ASP A 331 16.24 9.04 -31.65
C ASP A 331 17.03 9.81 -30.58
N GLU A 332 18.30 9.44 -30.35
CA GLU A 332 19.19 10.19 -29.47
C GLU A 332 19.39 11.63 -29.97
N ASP A 333 19.73 11.79 -31.25
CA ASP A 333 19.99 13.09 -31.87
C ASP A 333 18.73 13.98 -31.86
N ASP A 334 17.56 13.39 -32.12
CA ASP A 334 16.28 14.11 -32.15
C ASP A 334 15.88 14.62 -30.76
N VAL A 335 16.00 13.79 -29.71
CA VAL A 335 15.70 14.21 -28.34
C VAL A 335 16.66 15.32 -27.87
N ILE A 336 17.96 15.20 -28.19
CA ILE A 336 18.94 16.25 -27.86
C ILE A 336 18.63 17.56 -28.60
N ALA A 337 18.19 17.49 -29.85
CA ALA A 337 17.85 18.65 -30.66
C ALA A 337 16.55 19.34 -30.20
N GLU A 338 15.55 18.56 -29.77
CA GLU A 338 14.31 19.07 -29.17
C GLU A 338 14.55 19.69 -27.79
N GLY A 339 15.42 19.08 -26.99
CA GLY A 339 15.80 19.56 -25.67
C GLY A 339 14.69 19.39 -24.62
N GLU A 340 13.64 18.61 -24.91
CA GLU A 340 12.55 18.29 -23.97
C GLU A 340 12.89 17.07 -23.11
N SER A 341 12.31 16.99 -21.91
CA SER A 341 12.51 15.82 -21.04
C SER A 341 11.89 14.56 -21.63
N LYS A 342 12.64 13.46 -21.67
CA LYS A 342 12.20 12.14 -22.15
C LYS A 342 12.61 11.04 -21.18
N CYS A 343 11.82 9.98 -21.14
CA CYS A 343 12.05 8.80 -20.30
C CYS A 343 12.06 7.56 -21.19
N VAL A 344 12.83 6.53 -20.87
CA VAL A 344 13.10 5.44 -21.81
C VAL A 344 12.46 4.14 -21.36
N ALA A 345 11.78 3.46 -22.29
CA ALA A 345 11.24 2.12 -22.10
C ALA A 345 11.99 1.11 -22.98
N ALA A 346 12.21 -0.10 -22.46
CA ALA A 346 12.71 -1.23 -23.21
C ALA A 346 11.57 -1.97 -23.91
N GLN A 347 11.76 -2.31 -25.20
CA GLN A 347 10.79 -3.00 -26.04
C GLN A 347 11.47 -3.89 -27.11
N ILE A 348 10.76 -4.90 -27.59
CA ILE A 348 11.10 -5.65 -28.82
C ILE A 348 10.32 -5.08 -30.02
N ASP A 349 11.00 -4.52 -31.03
CA ASP A 349 10.37 -4.08 -32.29
C ASP A 349 10.34 -5.25 -33.30
N THR A 350 9.13 -5.68 -33.68
CA THR A 350 8.90 -6.74 -34.68
C THR A 350 8.61 -6.21 -36.08
N SER A 351 8.69 -4.89 -36.28
CA SER A 351 8.34 -4.23 -37.54
C SER A 351 9.46 -4.23 -38.59
N THR A 352 10.69 -4.59 -38.21
CA THR A 352 11.84 -4.70 -39.10
C THR A 352 12.23 -6.18 -39.32
N GLU A 353 12.85 -6.52 -40.47
CA GLU A 353 13.21 -7.92 -40.83
C GLU A 353 14.26 -8.55 -39.89
N VAL A 354 14.70 -7.82 -38.87
CA VAL A 354 15.58 -8.23 -37.78
C VAL A 354 14.82 -7.90 -36.50
N ASN A 355 14.57 -8.86 -35.62
CA ASN A 355 13.99 -8.59 -34.29
C ASN A 355 15.02 -7.79 -33.47
N GLU A 356 15.05 -6.48 -33.69
CA GLU A 356 15.93 -5.52 -33.05
C GLU A 356 15.17 -4.95 -31.85
N GLU A 357 15.70 -5.14 -30.64
CA GLU A 357 15.18 -4.44 -29.48
C GLU A 357 15.48 -2.96 -29.62
N SER A 358 14.53 -2.14 -29.19
CA SER A 358 14.65 -0.69 -29.23
C SER A 358 14.41 -0.15 -27.83
N TRP A 359 15.28 0.77 -27.43
CA TRP A 359 15.10 1.58 -26.24
C TRP A 359 14.45 2.88 -26.67
N ASP A 360 13.15 2.99 -26.44
CA ASP A 360 12.35 4.06 -27.02
C ASP A 360 12.25 5.24 -26.06
N PRO A 361 12.65 6.46 -26.48
CA PRO A 361 12.40 7.67 -25.73
C PRO A 361 10.92 8.05 -25.82
N LEU A 362 10.22 7.95 -24.70
CA LEU A 362 8.80 8.23 -24.56
C LEU A 362 8.54 9.45 -23.67
N THR A 363 7.29 9.92 -23.66
CA THR A 363 6.88 10.99 -22.76
C THR A 363 6.83 10.45 -21.33
N CYS A 364 7.51 11.09 -20.38
CA CYS A 364 7.61 10.61 -19.00
C CYS A 364 6.26 10.42 -18.27
N THR A 365 5.19 11.06 -18.75
CA THR A 365 3.83 10.97 -18.21
C THR A 365 3.03 9.77 -18.76
N GLU A 366 3.57 9.04 -19.73
CA GLU A 366 2.96 7.80 -20.20
C GLU A 366 3.06 6.72 -19.11
N THR A 367 2.14 5.76 -19.14
CA THR A 367 2.08 4.70 -18.15
C THR A 367 2.53 3.38 -18.76
N HIS A 368 3.56 2.77 -18.18
CA HIS A 368 4.09 1.49 -18.62
C HIS A 368 4.43 0.60 -17.42
N ASN A 369 4.65 -0.68 -17.68
CA ASN A 369 5.25 -1.61 -16.72
C ASN A 369 6.72 -1.20 -16.47
N TYR A 370 7.43 -1.79 -15.50
CA TYR A 370 8.79 -1.35 -15.17
C TYR A 370 9.69 -2.46 -14.60
N ILE A 371 11.00 -2.21 -14.60
CA ILE A 371 12.02 -3.13 -14.08
C ILE A 371 12.81 -2.46 -12.95
N CYS A 372 12.87 -3.12 -11.79
CA CYS A 372 13.76 -2.74 -10.69
C CYS A 372 14.98 -3.65 -10.62
N GLU A 373 16.09 -3.11 -10.11
CA GLU A 373 17.36 -3.81 -9.97
C GLU A 373 18.04 -3.49 -8.63
N VAL A 374 18.71 -4.49 -8.05
CA VAL A 374 19.51 -4.37 -6.83
C VAL A 374 20.63 -5.41 -6.78
N ALA A 375 21.77 -5.09 -6.16
CA ALA A 375 22.86 -6.04 -5.99
C ALA A 375 22.46 -7.24 -5.09
N ALA A 376 22.85 -8.45 -5.46
CA ALA A 376 22.57 -9.69 -4.75
C ALA A 376 23.14 -9.65 -3.31
N GLY A 377 22.34 -10.11 -2.34
CA GLY A 377 22.66 -10.02 -0.91
C GLY A 377 22.47 -8.63 -0.30
N THR A 378 22.08 -7.63 -1.08
CA THR A 378 21.57 -6.36 -0.54
C THR A 378 20.21 -6.62 0.11
N PRO A 379 19.98 -6.14 1.34
CA PRO A 379 18.66 -6.17 1.92
C PRO A 379 17.71 -5.36 1.03
N VAL A 380 16.85 -6.07 0.28
CA VAL A 380 15.69 -5.43 -0.33
C VAL A 380 14.75 -5.11 0.81
N TYR A 381 14.53 -3.82 1.04
CA TYR A 381 13.53 -3.42 2.00
C TYR A 381 12.19 -3.69 1.33
N ILE A 382 11.37 -4.58 1.90
CA ILE A 382 9.98 -4.67 1.45
C ILE A 382 9.34 -3.34 1.84
N HIS A 383 9.34 -2.37 0.92
CA HIS A 383 8.59 -1.15 1.09
C HIS A 383 7.13 -1.50 0.83
N VAL A 384 6.45 -1.69 1.96
CA VAL A 384 5.14 -1.09 2.17
C VAL A 384 5.14 0.28 1.47
N PRO A 385 4.13 0.65 0.66
CA PRO A 385 3.94 2.07 0.32
C PRO A 385 4.07 2.90 1.59
N PRO A 386 4.63 4.12 1.55
CA PRO A 386 4.79 4.93 2.75
C PRO A 386 3.48 4.91 3.53
N LEU A 387 3.56 4.78 4.86
CA LEU A 387 2.53 5.34 5.76
C LEU A 387 2.11 6.65 5.10
N GLU A 388 0.84 6.84 4.72
CA GLU A 388 0.41 8.06 4.02
C GLU A 388 1.08 9.23 4.73
N GLN A 389 2.06 9.85 4.06
CA GLN A 389 2.88 10.88 4.65
C GLN A 389 1.97 12.09 4.69
N TYR A 390 1.23 12.23 5.79
CA TYR A 390 0.22 13.27 5.88
C TYR A 390 0.92 14.60 6.08
N CYS A 391 0.91 15.39 5.02
CA CYS A 391 1.10 16.82 5.12
C CYS A 391 -0.24 17.45 5.53
N PRO A 392 -0.26 18.42 6.46
CA PRO A 392 -1.48 19.14 6.79
C PRO A 392 -2.10 19.78 5.54
N ASP A 393 -3.41 20.00 5.53
CA ASP A 393 -4.08 20.67 4.40
C ASP A 393 -3.36 21.97 4.02
N GLY A 394 -3.07 22.13 2.72
CA GLY A 394 -2.31 23.25 2.18
C GLY A 394 -0.79 23.05 2.14
N TRP A 395 -0.27 21.92 2.63
CA TRP A 395 1.13 21.54 2.51
C TRP A 395 1.32 20.50 1.40
N VAL A 396 2.39 20.64 0.62
CA VAL A 396 2.79 19.73 -0.45
C VAL A 396 3.80 18.73 0.11
N LEU A 397 3.53 17.45 -0.09
CA LEU A 397 4.45 16.36 0.25
C LEU A 397 5.52 16.21 -0.84
N ASP A 398 6.79 16.17 -0.44
CA ASP A 398 7.89 15.75 -1.30
C ASP A 398 8.93 14.96 -0.49
N GLN A 399 9.18 13.72 -0.92
CA GLN A 399 10.02 12.75 -0.20
C GLN A 399 9.63 12.62 1.27
N ASP A 400 10.55 12.91 2.19
CA ASP A 400 10.36 12.80 3.63
C ASP A 400 9.94 14.12 4.30
N PHE A 401 9.44 15.11 3.54
CA PHE A 401 9.12 16.42 4.06
C PHE A 401 7.85 17.03 3.47
N CYS A 402 7.21 17.87 4.28
CA CYS A 402 6.07 18.69 3.87
C CYS A 402 6.52 20.13 3.69
N TYR A 403 6.12 20.74 2.58
CA TYR A 403 6.44 22.11 2.22
C TYR A 403 5.17 22.96 2.14
N LEU A 404 5.23 24.17 2.69
CA LEU A 404 4.16 25.17 2.55
C LEU A 404 4.76 26.41 1.92
N VAL A 405 4.34 26.71 0.70
CA VAL A 405 4.68 27.96 0.01
C VAL A 405 3.63 28.99 0.37
N SER A 406 4.03 30.04 1.09
CA SER A 406 3.14 31.12 1.48
C SER A 406 3.39 32.36 0.65
N SER A 407 2.33 32.89 0.04
CA SER A 407 2.35 34.18 -0.67
C SER A 407 2.26 35.40 0.26
N ASN A 408 2.16 35.20 1.57
CA ASN A 408 2.13 36.29 2.54
C ASN A 408 3.52 36.92 2.68
N GLU A 409 3.60 38.24 2.57
CA GLU A 409 4.86 38.96 2.72
C GLU A 409 5.20 39.21 4.19
N MET A 410 6.31 38.62 4.66
CA MET A 410 6.77 38.75 6.04
C MET A 410 8.28 39.02 6.10
N THR A 411 8.73 39.64 7.20
CA THR A 411 10.17 39.66 7.51
C THR A 411 10.66 38.26 7.79
N TRP A 412 11.94 37.97 7.53
CA TRP A 412 12.49 36.62 7.73
C TRP A 412 12.23 36.07 9.13
N SER A 413 12.34 36.91 10.17
CA SER A 413 12.08 36.47 11.57
C SER A 413 10.61 36.17 11.83
N SER A 414 9.69 36.91 11.22
CA SER A 414 8.26 36.66 11.32
C SER A 414 7.86 35.39 10.55
N ALA A 415 8.45 35.17 9.37
CA ALA A 415 8.25 33.97 8.56
C ALA A 415 8.75 32.70 9.29
N GLU A 416 9.93 32.75 9.91
CA GLU A 416 10.43 31.65 10.75
C GLU A 416 9.49 31.36 11.94
N SER A 417 9.01 32.38 12.63
CA SER A 417 8.04 32.20 13.73
C SER A 417 6.72 31.60 13.26
N PHE A 418 6.27 31.96 12.06
CA PHE A 418 5.09 31.38 11.44
C PHE A 418 5.32 29.89 11.17
N CYS A 419 6.43 29.52 10.53
CA CYS A 419 6.76 28.12 10.24
C CYS A 419 6.87 27.27 11.51
N GLN A 420 7.48 27.81 12.58
CA GLN A 420 7.55 27.16 13.90
C GLN A 420 6.17 26.90 14.50
N THR A 421 5.26 27.88 14.39
CA THR A 421 3.87 27.73 14.85
C THR A 421 3.13 26.65 14.05
N ALA A 422 3.47 26.52 12.77
CA ALA A 422 2.91 25.51 11.88
C ALA A 422 3.63 24.13 11.98
N GLY A 423 4.49 23.95 12.98
CA GLY A 423 5.16 22.67 13.28
C GLY A 423 6.39 22.37 12.42
N GLY A 424 7.02 23.40 11.84
CA GLY A 424 8.20 23.30 10.99
C GLY A 424 9.18 24.46 11.19
N HIS A 425 10.02 24.70 10.19
CA HIS A 425 10.95 25.82 10.12
C HIS A 425 10.90 26.42 8.71
N LEU A 426 11.53 27.58 8.47
CA LEU A 426 11.81 27.97 7.09
C LEU A 426 12.65 26.89 6.40
N ALA A 427 12.40 26.67 5.10
CA ALA A 427 12.93 25.52 4.39
C ALA A 427 14.46 25.47 4.39
N SER A 428 15.01 24.38 4.91
CA SER A 428 16.41 23.98 4.71
C SER A 428 16.55 23.23 3.38
N ILE A 429 17.64 23.41 2.64
CA ILE A 429 17.90 22.65 1.40
C ILE A 429 19.16 21.79 1.61
N ASN A 430 19.00 20.47 1.61
CA ASN A 430 20.05 19.49 1.94
C ASN A 430 20.41 18.57 0.75
N SER A 431 19.66 18.60 -0.35
CA SER A 431 19.99 17.87 -1.58
C SER A 431 19.69 18.69 -2.84
N TRP A 432 20.29 18.29 -3.97
CA TRP A 432 19.98 18.90 -5.28
C TRP A 432 18.55 18.59 -5.75
N ILE A 433 17.95 17.49 -5.27
CA ILE A 433 16.55 17.15 -5.57
C ILE A 433 15.63 18.11 -4.82
N GLU A 434 15.88 18.32 -3.53
CA GLU A 434 15.12 19.25 -2.68
C GLU A 434 15.22 20.70 -3.17
N GLN A 435 16.39 21.09 -3.68
CA GLN A 435 16.61 22.38 -4.34
C GLN A 435 15.65 22.56 -5.53
N ASP A 436 15.53 21.55 -6.39
CA ASP A 436 14.64 21.58 -7.55
C ASP A 436 13.16 21.55 -7.12
N THR A 437 12.80 20.73 -6.13
CA THR A 437 11.43 20.65 -5.60
C THR A 437 10.97 22.02 -5.08
N VAL A 438 11.73 22.63 -4.17
CA VAL A 438 11.32 23.90 -3.55
C VAL A 438 11.22 24.98 -4.62
N HIS A 439 12.18 25.04 -5.55
CA HIS A 439 12.17 26.01 -6.65
C HIS A 439 10.94 25.88 -7.56
N ASN A 440 10.57 24.64 -7.94
CA ASN A 440 9.43 24.38 -8.83
C ASN A 440 8.06 24.77 -8.23
N HIS A 441 7.97 24.88 -6.91
CA HIS A 441 6.73 25.27 -6.21
C HIS A 441 6.67 26.77 -5.88
N LEU A 442 7.70 27.56 -6.21
CA LEU A 442 7.70 28.99 -5.93
C LEU A 442 6.80 29.75 -6.91
N ASP A 443 5.91 30.59 -6.35
CA ASP A 443 5.14 31.58 -7.12
C ASP A 443 5.85 32.96 -7.19
N ASP A 444 6.80 33.22 -6.28
CA ASP A 444 7.68 34.39 -6.31
C ASP A 444 9.00 34.11 -5.54
N THR A 445 9.97 35.03 -5.62
CA THR A 445 11.18 35.03 -4.80
C THR A 445 10.80 34.95 -3.32
N SER A 446 11.31 33.93 -2.64
CA SER A 446 10.82 33.55 -1.31
C SER A 446 11.95 33.35 -0.31
N TRP A 447 11.70 33.69 0.96
CA TRP A 447 12.59 33.38 2.06
C TRP A 447 12.77 31.87 2.24
N ILE A 448 14.02 31.47 2.47
CA ILE A 448 14.41 30.13 2.91
C ILE A 448 15.15 30.22 4.25
N GLY A 449 15.39 29.08 4.92
CA GLY A 449 15.90 29.05 6.29
C GLY A 449 17.37 29.40 6.45
N LEU A 450 18.11 29.65 5.36
CA LEU A 450 19.53 29.95 5.42
C LEU A 450 19.75 31.39 5.89
N ASN A 451 20.68 31.57 6.81
CA ASN A 451 20.99 32.88 7.39
C ASN A 451 22.39 32.88 8.02
N ASP A 452 23.00 34.04 8.18
CA ASP A 452 24.28 34.24 8.89
C ASP A 452 24.18 35.27 10.02
N ARG A 453 22.94 35.50 10.50
CA ARG A 453 22.58 36.47 11.54
C ARG A 453 23.36 36.33 12.85
N ARG A 454 23.89 35.14 13.13
CA ARG A 454 24.66 34.86 14.34
C ARG A 454 26.13 35.28 14.19
N VAL A 455 26.72 35.03 13.03
CA VAL A 455 28.12 35.35 12.71
C VAL A 455 28.19 35.67 11.21
N ASP A 456 28.40 36.95 10.91
CA ASP A 456 28.57 37.48 9.55
C ASP A 456 29.52 36.61 8.70
N GLY A 457 29.06 36.18 7.53
CA GLY A 457 29.79 35.31 6.62
C GLY A 457 29.82 33.82 7.01
N VAL A 458 29.10 33.41 8.05
CA VAL A 458 28.94 32.00 8.47
C VAL A 458 27.47 31.60 8.43
N PHE A 459 27.07 31.06 7.28
CA PHE A 459 25.69 30.64 7.04
C PHE A 459 25.32 29.36 7.79
N GLU A 460 24.12 29.34 8.36
CA GLU A 460 23.49 28.22 9.07
C GLU A 460 21.99 28.15 8.73
N TRP A 461 21.42 26.94 8.79
CA TRP A 461 19.98 26.75 8.66
C TRP A 461 19.26 27.03 9.98
N SER A 462 18.06 27.62 9.93
CA SER A 462 17.26 27.96 11.12
C SER A 462 16.78 26.75 11.92
N ASP A 463 16.66 25.59 11.27
CA ASP A 463 16.33 24.30 11.87
C ASP A 463 17.53 23.55 12.49
N GLY A 464 18.74 24.11 12.37
CA GLY A 464 19.97 23.54 12.89
C GLY A 464 20.62 22.46 12.02
N ASN A 465 20.11 22.20 10.81
CA ASN A 465 20.74 21.29 9.86
C ASN A 465 22.11 21.82 9.38
N ALA A 466 22.97 20.89 8.96
CA ALA A 466 24.29 21.23 8.43
C ALA A 466 24.17 21.81 7.01
N VAL A 467 24.90 22.89 6.73
CA VAL A 467 24.97 23.46 5.37
C VAL A 467 25.91 22.59 4.52
N VAL A 468 25.32 21.69 3.73
CA VAL A 468 26.06 20.72 2.89
C VAL A 468 26.06 21.07 1.40
N ILE A 469 25.09 21.86 0.95
CA ILE A 469 24.98 22.35 -0.43
C ILE A 469 24.86 23.87 -0.43
N GLN A 470 25.32 24.47 -1.52
CA GLN A 470 25.32 25.91 -1.71
C GLN A 470 24.98 26.22 -3.16
N ASN A 471 23.84 26.88 -3.40
CA ASN A 471 23.36 27.22 -4.74
C ASN A 471 23.31 28.75 -4.94
N TRP A 472 24.38 29.44 -4.57
CA TRP A 472 24.46 30.90 -4.66
C TRP A 472 24.38 31.41 -6.10
N ASN A 473 23.71 32.55 -6.27
CA ASN A 473 23.72 33.28 -7.53
C ASN A 473 25.13 33.83 -7.83
N MET A 474 25.39 34.13 -9.09
CA MET A 474 26.69 34.65 -9.53
C MET A 474 27.01 35.98 -8.83
N GLY A 475 28.00 35.94 -7.94
CA GLY A 475 28.44 37.12 -7.18
C GLY A 475 27.94 37.15 -5.74
N GLU A 476 27.10 36.19 -5.34
CA GLU A 476 26.60 36.03 -3.98
C GLU A 476 27.36 34.91 -3.22
N PRO A 477 27.38 34.94 -1.87
CA PRO A 477 26.86 36.03 -1.04
C PRO A 477 27.74 37.28 -1.13
N SER A 478 27.12 38.45 -1.29
CA SER A 478 27.83 39.73 -1.44
C SER A 478 28.25 40.35 -0.10
N GLY A 479 27.74 39.83 1.02
CA GLY A 479 28.20 40.15 2.38
C GLY A 479 27.82 41.57 2.82
N GLY A 480 26.67 42.06 2.33
CA GLY A 480 26.13 43.39 2.65
C GLY A 480 25.33 43.43 3.97
N ASP A 481 24.36 44.35 4.09
CA ASP A 481 23.40 44.38 5.22
C ASP A 481 22.41 43.18 5.21
N GLY A 482 22.53 42.28 4.23
CA GLY A 482 21.72 41.08 4.10
C GLY A 482 22.26 39.93 4.94
N ASN A 483 21.54 39.56 5.99
CA ASN A 483 21.90 38.42 6.85
C ASN A 483 20.95 37.22 6.68
N CYS A 484 20.03 37.30 5.71
CA CYS A 484 18.97 36.34 5.47
C CYS A 484 18.95 35.97 3.99
N VAL A 485 18.49 34.78 3.63
CA VAL A 485 18.65 34.29 2.27
C VAL A 485 17.29 34.03 1.62
N GLU A 486 17.14 34.53 0.40
CA GLU A 486 16.00 34.28 -0.48
C GLU A 486 16.40 33.34 -1.63
N MET A 487 15.46 32.56 -2.12
CA MET A 487 15.59 31.78 -3.35
C MET A 487 14.89 32.53 -4.50
N LYS A 488 15.62 32.78 -5.59
CA LYS A 488 15.08 33.48 -6.78
C LYS A 488 14.19 32.55 -7.60
N ILE A 489 13.02 33.04 -8.02
CA ILE A 489 12.08 32.29 -8.85
C ILE A 489 12.60 31.96 -10.27
N GLU A 490 13.44 32.81 -10.87
CA GLU A 490 13.84 32.65 -12.28
C GLU A 490 14.72 31.40 -12.49
N GLU A 491 15.72 31.21 -11.63
CA GLU A 491 16.77 30.18 -11.80
C GLU A 491 17.01 29.35 -10.53
N GLY A 492 16.30 29.62 -9.43
CA GLY A 492 16.42 28.88 -8.16
C GLY A 492 17.68 29.22 -7.34
N PHE A 493 18.53 30.12 -7.84
CA PHE A 493 19.74 30.53 -7.14
C PHE A 493 19.46 31.38 -5.89
N TRP A 494 20.34 31.27 -4.91
CA TRP A 494 20.23 31.92 -3.62
C TRP A 494 20.88 33.31 -3.62
N ASN A 495 20.28 34.24 -2.90
CA ASN A 495 20.76 35.62 -2.76
C ASN A 495 20.67 36.04 -1.28
N ASP A 496 21.72 36.65 -0.72
CA ASP A 496 21.63 37.28 0.60
C ASP A 496 20.89 38.63 0.51
N MET A 497 19.95 38.83 1.43
CA MET A 497 19.04 39.96 1.42
C MET A 497 18.72 40.45 2.84
N THR A 498 18.34 41.72 2.96
CA THR A 498 18.07 42.38 4.24
C THR A 498 16.89 41.72 4.93
N CYS A 499 17.10 41.17 6.14
CA CYS A 499 16.09 40.41 6.88
C CYS A 499 14.78 41.16 7.19
N SER A 500 14.79 42.50 7.10
CA SER A 500 13.63 43.37 7.36
C SER A 500 12.72 43.55 6.14
N GLU A 501 13.12 43.09 4.96
CA GLU A 501 12.25 43.09 3.79
C GLU A 501 11.09 42.13 4.00
N ALA A 502 9.91 42.53 3.53
CA ALA A 502 8.71 41.68 3.57
C ALA A 502 8.63 40.91 2.26
N GLN A 503 8.62 39.58 2.33
CA GLN A 503 8.60 38.70 1.15
C GLN A 503 7.83 37.41 1.43
N PRO A 504 7.35 36.72 0.37
CA PRO A 504 6.87 35.34 0.45
C PRO A 504 7.91 34.39 1.06
N PHE A 505 7.48 33.21 1.51
CA PHE A 505 8.37 32.29 2.20
C PHE A 505 7.94 30.84 2.09
N VAL A 506 8.89 29.92 2.28
CA VAL A 506 8.63 28.47 2.26
C VAL A 506 8.92 27.87 3.62
N CYS A 507 7.92 27.20 4.21
CA CYS A 507 8.10 26.37 5.39
C CYS A 507 8.39 24.93 5.01
N LYS A 508 9.18 24.24 5.84
CA LYS A 508 9.48 22.81 5.76
C LYS A 508 9.23 22.16 7.12
N ARG A 509 8.64 20.98 7.13
CA ARG A 509 8.51 20.11 8.32
C ARG A 509 8.64 18.65 7.94
N GLY A 510 8.94 17.79 8.91
CA GLY A 510 8.79 16.35 8.72
C GLY A 510 7.31 15.97 8.57
N TYR A 511 7.03 14.91 7.79
CA TYR A 511 5.68 14.32 7.72
C TYR A 511 5.30 13.62 9.04
N SER A 512 4.00 13.44 9.25
CA SER A 512 3.47 12.66 10.37
C SER A 512 3.19 11.22 9.92
N THR A 513 3.55 10.24 10.73
CA THR A 513 3.28 8.81 10.51
C THR A 513 1.92 8.36 11.08
N THR A 514 1.01 9.29 11.36
CA THR A 514 -0.33 9.03 11.93
C THR A 514 -1.32 9.97 11.26
N PRO A 515 -2.53 9.52 10.84
CA PRO A 515 -3.60 10.44 10.46
C PRO A 515 -3.82 11.40 11.63
N LEU A 516 -3.92 12.71 11.38
CA LEU A 516 -4.20 13.69 12.42
C LEU A 516 -5.65 13.54 12.93
N GLY A 517 -5.91 12.47 13.68
CA GLY A 517 -6.97 12.39 14.66
C GLY A 517 -6.56 13.14 15.92
N PRO A 518 -7.52 13.47 16.81
CA PRO A 518 -7.33 14.46 17.86
C PRO A 518 -6.13 14.10 18.72
N VAL A 519 -5.13 14.97 18.71
CA VAL A 519 -4.00 14.88 19.62
C VAL A 519 -4.58 14.95 21.04
N THR A 520 -4.55 13.84 21.76
CA THR A 520 -4.65 13.88 23.23
C THR A 520 -3.33 14.42 23.73
N THR A 521 -3.19 15.75 23.70
CA THR A 521 -2.08 16.46 24.31
C THR A 521 -2.19 16.31 25.82
N THR A 522 -1.56 15.27 26.35
CA THR A 522 -0.93 15.37 27.66
C THR A 522 0.47 15.96 27.45
N THR A 523 0.52 17.27 27.24
CA THR A 523 1.77 18.04 27.34
C THR A 523 1.76 18.80 28.67
N PRO A 524 2.82 18.72 29.48
CA PRO A 524 2.92 19.44 30.73
C PRO A 524 2.90 20.96 30.49
N ALA A 525 2.21 21.67 31.38
CA ALA A 525 1.98 23.10 31.36
C ALA A 525 3.25 23.95 31.14
N PRO A 526 3.17 24.99 30.30
CA PRO A 526 3.78 26.28 30.61
C PRO A 526 2.87 27.03 31.59
N ASP A 527 3.49 27.52 32.66
CA ASP A 527 2.89 28.33 33.73
C ASP A 527 2.01 29.50 33.24
N SER A 528 0.79 29.54 33.77
CA SER A 528 -0.01 30.71 34.16
C SER A 528 -0.07 31.92 33.20
N GLY A 529 -1.04 31.88 32.27
CA GLY A 529 -1.68 33.07 31.71
C GLY A 529 -2.85 33.56 32.58
N SER A 530 -3.30 34.80 32.38
CA SER A 530 -4.27 35.50 33.26
C SER A 530 -5.66 34.87 33.33
N CYS A 531 -5.94 33.90 32.45
CA CYS A 531 -7.22 33.26 32.24
C CYS A 531 -7.50 32.01 33.09
N GLY A 532 -6.49 31.47 33.80
CA GLY A 532 -6.63 30.24 34.59
C GLY A 532 -6.43 28.95 33.78
N GLU A 533 -6.43 27.81 34.47
CA GLU A 533 -6.11 26.50 33.87
C GLU A 533 -7.17 26.09 32.81
N GLY A 534 -6.71 25.74 31.61
CA GLY A 534 -7.55 25.31 30.48
C GLY A 534 -8.09 26.42 29.59
N TRP A 535 -7.97 27.70 29.98
CA TRP A 535 -8.41 28.84 29.19
C TRP A 535 -7.29 29.41 28.31
N GLU A 536 -7.61 29.76 27.07
CA GLU A 536 -6.72 30.40 26.11
C GLU A 536 -6.96 31.90 26.08
N GLU A 537 -5.90 32.70 26.28
CA GLU A 537 -5.97 34.16 26.20
C GLU A 537 -5.67 34.61 24.77
N ASP A 538 -6.60 35.32 24.13
CA ASP A 538 -6.24 36.10 22.95
C ASP A 538 -5.40 37.30 23.40
N SER A 539 -4.10 37.24 23.09
CA SER A 539 -3.14 38.29 23.47
C SER A 539 -3.45 39.68 22.91
N THR A 540 -4.32 39.78 21.90
CA THR A 540 -4.72 41.04 21.26
C THR A 540 -5.88 41.72 21.98
N SER A 541 -6.94 40.96 22.30
CA SER A 541 -8.15 41.46 22.99
C SER A 541 -8.08 41.32 24.52
N GLY A 542 -7.23 40.43 25.04
CA GLY A 542 -7.18 40.03 26.44
C GLY A 542 -8.37 39.17 26.88
N ILE A 543 -9.16 38.64 25.94
CA ILE A 543 -10.32 37.79 26.22
C ILE A 543 -9.88 36.34 26.40
N CYS A 544 -10.49 35.67 27.36
CA CYS A 544 -10.25 34.26 27.68
C CYS A 544 -11.30 33.38 27.01
N TYR A 545 -10.87 32.39 26.23
CA TYR A 545 -11.71 31.43 25.54
C TYR A 545 -11.47 30.01 26.07
N LEU A 546 -12.53 29.20 26.12
CA LEU A 546 -12.45 27.79 26.47
C LEU A 546 -13.25 26.96 25.48
N PHE A 547 -12.59 25.97 24.88
CA PHE A 547 -13.27 25.00 24.05
C PHE A 547 -13.90 23.90 24.92
N VAL A 548 -15.22 23.69 24.79
CA VAL A 548 -15.96 22.69 25.56
C VAL A 548 -16.25 21.49 24.68
N ASN A 549 -15.49 20.41 24.84
CA ASN A 549 -15.64 19.19 24.07
C ASN A 549 -16.72 18.24 24.64
N GLU A 550 -17.87 18.79 25.05
CA GLU A 550 -19.00 18.01 25.57
C GLU A 550 -20.16 18.06 24.56
N LEU A 551 -20.73 16.90 24.22
CA LEU A 551 -21.90 16.81 23.35
C LEU A 551 -23.16 17.18 24.14
N LEU A 552 -23.58 18.44 24.01
CA LEU A 552 -24.72 19.02 24.75
C LEU A 552 -25.85 19.43 23.81
N ALA A 553 -27.08 19.43 24.32
CA ALA A 553 -28.19 20.05 23.63
C ALA A 553 -28.08 21.59 23.68
N GLN A 554 -28.64 22.26 22.68
CA GLN A 554 -28.59 23.72 22.51
C GLN A 554 -28.96 24.53 23.78
N ALA A 555 -29.97 24.08 24.52
CA ALA A 555 -30.43 24.76 25.75
C ALA A 555 -29.46 24.57 26.92
N ASP A 556 -28.68 23.49 26.93
CA ASP A 556 -27.79 23.11 28.02
C ASP A 556 -26.37 23.67 27.83
N ALA A 557 -25.96 23.95 26.59
CA ALA A 557 -24.64 24.50 26.27
C ALA A 557 -24.35 25.84 26.98
N ARG A 558 -25.30 26.78 26.96
CA ARG A 558 -25.14 28.06 27.67
C ARG A 558 -25.09 27.88 29.18
N LEU A 559 -25.96 27.02 29.73
CA LEU A 559 -25.99 26.74 31.16
C LEU A 559 -24.65 26.15 31.62
N ARG A 560 -24.07 25.25 30.82
CA ARG A 560 -22.76 24.66 31.06
C ARG A 560 -21.64 25.70 31.14
N CYS A 561 -21.64 26.72 30.27
CA CYS A 561 -20.69 27.83 30.33
C CYS A 561 -20.90 28.68 31.60
N GLN A 562 -22.14 29.01 31.94
CA GLN A 562 -22.46 29.84 33.10
C GLN A 562 -22.17 29.17 34.45
N GLU A 563 -22.12 27.83 34.49
CA GLU A 563 -21.75 27.05 35.67
C GLU A 563 -20.23 26.89 35.84
N MET A 564 -19.41 27.39 34.90
CA MET A 564 -17.96 27.27 34.98
C MET A 564 -17.35 28.15 36.08
N PRO A 565 -16.31 27.66 36.78
CA PRO A 565 -15.59 28.47 37.74
C PRO A 565 -14.85 29.61 37.04
N TYR A 566 -14.89 30.80 37.63
CA TYR A 566 -14.18 31.98 37.17
C TYR A 566 -13.43 32.65 38.33
N SER A 567 -12.35 33.37 38.02
CA SER A 567 -11.51 34.03 39.01
C SER A 567 -12.08 35.38 39.45
N GLU A 568 -11.68 35.84 40.64
CA GLU A 568 -12.11 37.14 41.17
C GLU A 568 -11.62 38.28 40.26
N GLY A 569 -12.56 39.01 39.64
CA GLY A 569 -12.28 40.09 38.67
C GLY A 569 -12.59 39.74 37.21
N GLN A 570 -12.90 38.48 36.90
CA GLN A 570 -13.39 38.05 35.57
C GLN A 570 -14.91 38.15 35.47
N SER A 571 -15.41 38.30 34.25
CA SER A 571 -16.84 38.15 33.94
C SER A 571 -17.27 36.69 34.09
N VAL A 572 -18.57 36.47 34.32
CA VAL A 572 -19.15 35.12 34.28
C VAL A 572 -18.99 34.58 32.86
N PRO A 573 -18.44 33.37 32.67
CA PRO A 573 -18.32 32.79 31.34
C PRO A 573 -19.69 32.57 30.68
N ASP A 574 -19.78 32.85 29.39
CA ASP A 574 -20.98 32.65 28.56
C ASP A 574 -20.55 32.15 27.17
N LEU A 575 -21.52 31.81 26.31
CA LEU A 575 -21.22 31.46 24.92
C LEU A 575 -20.62 32.65 24.17
N THR A 576 -19.59 32.39 23.36
CA THR A 576 -18.78 33.43 22.72
C THR A 576 -19.59 34.33 21.78
N SER A 577 -19.37 35.64 21.85
CA SER A 577 -19.68 36.60 20.78
C SER A 577 -18.52 36.72 19.80
N LEU A 578 -18.81 36.92 18.52
CA LEU A 578 -17.80 37.22 17.49
C LEU A 578 -18.00 38.66 17.02
N SER A 579 -17.32 39.60 17.68
CA SER A 579 -17.57 41.05 17.53
C SER A 579 -16.67 41.72 16.48
N ASN A 580 -15.60 41.04 16.05
CA ASN A 580 -14.66 41.52 15.05
C ASN A 580 -14.00 40.34 14.28
N GLU A 581 -13.30 40.65 13.18
CA GLU A 581 -12.66 39.63 12.31
C GLU A 581 -11.52 38.89 13.01
N ASP A 582 -10.79 39.55 13.92
CA ASP A 582 -9.69 38.92 14.66
C ASP A 582 -10.21 37.87 15.66
N GLU A 583 -11.30 38.18 16.38
CA GLU A 583 -12.00 37.22 17.25
C GLU A 583 -12.57 36.04 16.46
N GLN A 584 -13.08 36.30 15.27
CA GLN A 584 -13.59 35.23 14.40
C GLN A 584 -12.47 34.26 14.00
N LEU A 585 -11.34 34.79 13.51
CA LEU A 585 -10.18 33.97 13.13
C LEU A 585 -9.58 33.22 14.32
N PHE A 586 -9.54 33.86 15.50
CA PHE A 586 -9.06 33.23 16.72
C PHE A 586 -9.92 32.02 17.12
N VAL A 587 -11.25 32.19 17.14
CA VAL A 587 -12.20 31.12 17.47
C VAL A 587 -12.22 30.04 16.38
N GLU A 588 -12.14 30.39 15.09
CA GLU A 588 -11.98 29.41 14.00
C GLU A 588 -10.72 28.56 14.20
N GLY A 589 -9.59 29.18 14.58
CA GLY A 589 -8.36 28.47 14.92
C GLY A 589 -8.50 27.56 16.15
N MET A 590 -9.30 27.95 17.16
CA MET A 590 -9.62 27.07 18.30
C MET A 590 -10.48 25.87 17.89
N VAL A 591 -11.52 26.09 17.10
CA VAL A 591 -12.43 25.02 16.62
C VAL A 591 -11.69 24.05 15.70
N ALA A 592 -10.82 24.55 14.83
CA ALA A 592 -9.99 23.73 13.95
C ALA A 592 -9.05 22.81 14.76
N ARG A 593 -8.42 23.32 15.82
CA ARG A 593 -7.56 22.54 16.73
C ARG A 593 -8.32 21.49 17.55
N ALA A 594 -9.62 21.69 17.77
CA ALA A 594 -10.46 20.75 18.51
C ALA A 594 -11.00 19.58 17.67
N HIS A 595 -10.71 19.54 16.37
CA HIS A 595 -11.09 18.46 15.45
C HIS A 595 -12.59 18.14 15.43
N VAL A 596 -13.46 19.16 15.44
CA VAL A 596 -14.91 18.96 15.41
C VAL A 596 -15.38 18.63 13.98
N GLN A 597 -15.22 17.38 13.54
CA GLN A 597 -15.38 17.03 12.12
C GLN A 597 -16.83 16.74 11.66
N ASP A 598 -17.78 16.50 12.58
CA ASP A 598 -19.17 16.15 12.22
C ASP A 598 -20.26 17.06 12.81
N HIS A 599 -19.90 18.05 13.66
CA HIS A 599 -20.86 18.91 14.36
C HIS A 599 -20.30 20.34 14.51
N GLY A 600 -21.01 21.38 14.07
CA GLY A 600 -20.66 22.77 14.45
C GLY A 600 -20.79 23.07 15.96
N VAL A 601 -20.22 24.19 16.40
CA VAL A 601 -20.03 24.55 17.81
C VAL A 601 -21.00 25.66 18.20
N TYR A 602 -21.70 25.52 19.32
CA TYR A 602 -22.64 26.56 19.74
C TYR A 602 -21.92 27.87 20.09
N ILE A 603 -22.35 28.97 19.45
CA ILE A 603 -21.93 30.34 19.77
C ILE A 603 -23.11 31.15 20.33
N GLY A 604 -22.83 32.33 20.88
CA GLY A 604 -23.77 33.15 21.62
C GLY A 604 -24.83 33.88 20.79
N LEU A 605 -24.87 33.71 19.46
CA LEU A 605 -25.76 34.49 18.60
C LEU A 605 -27.20 33.99 18.75
N LYS A 606 -28.15 34.85 19.11
CA LYS A 606 -29.58 34.52 19.23
C LYS A 606 -30.48 35.46 18.42
N ASN A 607 -31.66 34.95 18.08
CA ASN A 607 -32.74 35.71 17.42
C ASN A 607 -34.00 35.72 18.30
N ASP A 608 -34.54 36.90 18.62
CA ASP A 608 -35.79 37.09 19.37
C ASP A 608 -37.01 37.48 18.52
N TYR A 609 -37.01 37.10 17.23
CA TYR A 609 -37.98 37.48 16.19
C TYR A 609 -37.87 38.93 15.70
N SER A 610 -37.27 39.85 16.47
CA SER A 610 -37.18 41.27 16.11
C SER A 610 -35.76 41.71 15.78
N SER A 611 -34.75 41.05 16.36
CA SER A 611 -33.35 41.35 16.13
C SER A 611 -32.44 40.18 16.51
N LEU A 612 -31.23 40.20 15.93
CA LEU A 612 -30.12 39.36 16.37
C LEU A 612 -29.40 40.04 17.51
N TYR A 613 -28.96 39.26 18.51
CA TYR A 613 -28.18 39.75 19.64
C TYR A 613 -27.26 38.63 20.17
N TRP A 614 -26.12 39.02 20.75
CA TRP A 614 -25.23 38.10 21.46
C TRP A 614 -25.71 37.86 22.90
N THR A 615 -25.56 36.64 23.40
CA THR A 615 -26.07 36.23 24.71
C THR A 615 -25.42 36.92 25.90
N ASP A 616 -24.20 37.42 25.72
CA ASP A 616 -23.42 38.22 26.67
C ASP A 616 -23.78 39.72 26.63
N GLY A 617 -24.54 40.16 25.63
CA GLY A 617 -24.99 41.54 25.46
C GLY A 617 -24.11 42.41 24.59
N GLU A 618 -23.06 41.86 23.97
CA GLU A 618 -22.22 42.59 23.01
C GLU A 618 -23.03 42.99 21.75
N PRO A 619 -22.69 44.12 21.10
CA PRO A 619 -23.39 44.57 19.91
C PRO A 619 -23.07 43.66 18.72
N VAL A 620 -24.08 43.37 17.89
CA VAL A 620 -23.88 42.61 16.64
C VAL A 620 -23.32 43.55 15.57
N THR A 621 -22.02 43.46 15.33
CA THR A 621 -21.25 44.32 14.39
C THR A 621 -20.87 43.61 13.11
N ILE A 622 -20.58 42.31 13.18
CA ILE A 622 -20.20 41.45 12.06
C ILE A 622 -21.05 40.18 12.07
N LEU A 623 -21.44 39.71 10.89
CA LEU A 623 -22.17 38.45 10.68
C LEU A 623 -21.57 37.75 9.46
N ASN A 624 -20.99 36.58 9.66
CA ASN A 624 -20.41 35.75 8.61
C ASN A 624 -21.23 34.47 8.41
N TYR A 625 -22.32 34.57 7.66
CA TYR A 625 -23.17 33.41 7.36
C TYR A 625 -22.61 32.59 6.21
N ALA A 626 -22.75 31.26 6.28
CA ALA A 626 -22.54 30.38 5.14
C ALA A 626 -23.57 30.65 4.03
N ASP A 627 -23.20 30.32 2.79
CA ASP A 627 -24.06 30.51 1.63
C ASP A 627 -25.42 29.83 1.79
N GLY A 628 -26.49 30.62 1.69
CA GLY A 628 -27.87 30.15 1.86
C GLY A 628 -28.45 30.30 3.27
N GLU A 629 -27.67 30.78 4.24
CA GLU A 629 -28.14 31.12 5.59
C GLU A 629 -28.35 32.64 5.76
N PRO A 630 -29.30 33.07 6.63
CA PRO A 630 -30.22 32.24 7.40
C PRO A 630 -31.40 31.71 6.54
N ASN A 631 -31.64 30.40 6.57
CA ASN A 631 -32.63 29.74 5.70
C ASN A 631 -34.11 29.88 6.16
N GLY A 632 -34.38 30.68 7.19
CA GLY A 632 -35.73 31.14 7.56
C GLY A 632 -36.65 30.11 8.25
N TYR A 633 -36.18 28.89 8.55
CA TYR A 633 -37.02 27.84 9.17
C TYR A 633 -37.05 27.81 10.71
N CYS A 634 -36.43 28.78 11.35
CA CYS A 634 -36.31 28.82 12.81
C CYS A 634 -37.46 29.58 13.48
N TYR A 635 -38.56 28.89 13.79
CA TYR A 635 -39.72 29.49 14.47
C TYR A 635 -39.61 29.54 16.01
N ASP A 636 -38.60 28.92 16.62
CA ASP A 636 -38.30 29.02 18.06
C ASP A 636 -36.77 29.04 18.30
N SER A 637 -36.23 30.20 18.69
CA SER A 637 -34.89 30.35 19.32
C SER A 637 -33.71 29.61 18.67
N CYS A 638 -33.28 30.04 17.48
CA CYS A 638 -32.04 29.51 16.90
C CYS A 638 -30.80 30.19 17.48
N THR A 639 -29.78 29.38 17.75
CA THR A 639 -28.44 29.81 18.14
C THR A 639 -27.48 29.65 16.98
N GLY A 640 -26.50 30.54 16.86
CA GLY A 640 -25.38 30.32 15.94
C GLY A 640 -24.68 28.99 16.25
N LYS A 641 -24.30 28.27 15.20
CA LYS A 641 -23.61 26.99 15.24
C LYS A 641 -22.48 27.00 14.22
#